data_AF-A0A836F0P7-F1
#
_entry.id   AF-A0A836F0P7-F1
#
_cell.length_a   1.000
_cell.length_b   1.000
_cell.length_c   1.000
_cell.angle_alpha   90.00
_cell.angle_beta   90.00
_cell.angle_gamma   90.00
#
_symmetry.space_group_name_H-M   'P 1'
#
loop_
_entity.id
_entity.type
_entity.pdbx_description
1 polymer ?
#
loop_
_entity_poly.entity_id
_entity_poly.type
_entity_poly.pdbx_seq_one_letter_code
_entity_poly.pdbx_strand_id
1 'polypeptide(L)'
;TNMLIKSSAKVVAGHFVLRIFSSSRTLNHLCSKFIQIEAATNRRKKDLKTCTTSELIQLFFNRKLFWRRSETLKVPMSLFYDNRQRLVSRLKAKPNETRWIPGTFIVLQGGVEVPFNDTDIYWPFRQESFFQWCFGVEEPDCYGAIDVNTSASILFVPRLPPEYAIWQGRLHTLDDFKERYGVDETHYTDEIASVLKEKSAQVLLTLNGKNSDSKLTTRETIFDGIDEFRVDLEHLYPMILSSRGNFSARAFAHPFRLIFKFKKRYFESKACDHEIQLTQTNIFVQEGARIQEVPLIVKKITSIEALLDKRRRRIIQSSNKTKKPAIYRKDNIPHSIGTRVMKNGPLKHTISIETDEGMAILYCSDIERLKNTDVEQVLDAMNSGNTDKKVYSMLENKIANEINCRIALQSLRKMIELDSEWTRYRKTSSNAQSSIEAINRDMILQQLVNLIVKSQDSEMILQGLKALKRDRFSPSTNIYKDRMCNEVMIRATDGELTISQLIRAMRILVNYGNSKYRNCIDMLWVGLACKEQDIKPDLLVPLFRSLKYFQRSKDMVQIILEKKLSEQWLKLTGSQMASILNCLYGKESLQECLSSASKWANVSMTTSTEKDLVNFIGSLRTKKYVNENIEQALARYVTSKGTEMKDPRLIASIMDYCKDLQIRNPYVLAECGKYFIRHGPQIPPTLLSPIIAPFGLLNLQPPDPTEFWKMFDEVISARFSDLKLNDALDILLSCTYLERYPIKLLDKVFSSYLMNRLQTQRDAPIINHLKNKLKLFDATMSLECKDYHGSPINLDRNTKSLSLDMRIRGIINKIHKPLAHLVGGEHKLSRSVVLSRLPFINFYILDILVHPLLKSTSVFNLNLHKKRNINTAILIYLPEYYCWNTQFLIGPQIMRKRQVRKLGFRVAHLDYAKLAEFVDQDDKLLSYLSQSLDTAENAL
;
A
#
# COMPACT_ATOMS: atom_id res chain seq x y z
N THR A 1 3.38 -43.38 15.34
CA THR A 1 3.50 -42.93 13.93
C THR A 1 3.50 -41.41 13.74
N ASN A 2 2.64 -40.61 14.38
CA ASN A 2 2.61 -39.14 14.19
C ASN A 2 3.84 -38.32 14.65
N MET A 3 4.83 -38.94 15.31
CA MET A 3 6.00 -38.23 15.85
C MET A 3 7.16 -38.08 14.86
N LEU A 4 7.28 -38.99 13.87
CA LEU A 4 8.37 -38.99 12.87
C LEU A 4 8.18 -37.96 11.74
N ILE A 5 6.93 -37.55 11.46
CA ILE A 5 6.63 -36.63 10.34
C ILE A 5 6.97 -35.17 10.68
N LYS A 6 6.99 -34.79 11.97
CA LYS A 6 7.41 -33.45 12.40
C LYS A 6 8.93 -33.27 12.45
N SER A 7 9.73 -34.34 12.57
CA SER A 7 11.19 -34.22 12.56
C SER A 7 11.75 -33.99 11.15
N SER A 8 11.24 -34.72 10.15
CA SER A 8 11.68 -34.58 8.76
C SER A 8 11.40 -33.20 8.17
N ALA A 9 10.27 -32.56 8.51
CA ALA A 9 9.95 -31.20 8.09
C ALA A 9 10.96 -30.15 8.62
N LYS A 10 11.43 -30.28 9.87
CA LYS A 10 12.47 -29.41 10.45
C LYS A 10 13.85 -29.64 9.81
N VAL A 11 14.21 -30.90 9.53
CA VAL A 11 15.49 -31.26 8.88
C VAL A 11 15.55 -30.75 7.43
N VAL A 12 14.47 -30.90 6.67
CA VAL A 12 14.38 -30.38 5.28
C VAL A 12 14.45 -28.86 5.27
N ALA A 13 13.73 -28.16 6.16
CA ALA A 13 13.83 -26.70 6.27
C ALA A 13 15.26 -26.22 6.59
N GLY A 14 15.99 -26.93 7.47
CA GLY A 14 17.40 -26.63 7.76
C GLY A 14 18.32 -26.80 6.55
N HIS A 15 18.16 -27.88 5.78
CA HIS A 15 18.90 -28.08 4.52
C HIS A 15 18.52 -27.06 3.43
N PHE A 16 17.27 -26.61 3.39
CA PHE A 16 16.80 -25.60 2.45
C PHE A 16 17.47 -24.24 2.69
N VAL A 17 17.56 -23.83 3.95
CA VAL A 17 18.27 -22.61 4.36
C VAL A 17 19.78 -22.73 4.11
N LEU A 18 20.39 -23.91 4.27
CA LEU A 18 21.84 -24.08 4.03
C LEU A 18 22.26 -23.91 2.56
N ARG A 19 21.40 -24.19 1.57
CA ARG A 19 21.71 -23.97 0.15
C ARG A 19 21.56 -22.52 -0.29
N ILE A 20 20.48 -21.85 0.11
CA ILE A 20 20.11 -20.49 -0.34
C ILE A 20 21.17 -19.43 0.02
N PHE A 21 21.94 -19.64 1.09
CA PHE A 21 22.84 -18.60 1.65
C PHE A 21 24.32 -18.73 1.24
N SER A 22 24.69 -19.72 0.42
CA SER A 22 26.10 -19.98 0.04
C SER A 22 26.61 -19.19 -1.17
N SER A 23 25.72 -18.73 -2.06
CA SER A 23 26.07 -18.19 -3.39
C SER A 23 26.19 -16.67 -3.49
N SER A 24 25.79 -15.92 -2.46
CA SER A 24 25.75 -14.44 -2.51
C SER A 24 27.03 -13.79 -1.97
N ARG A 25 27.90 -13.30 -2.89
CA ARG A 25 29.09 -12.49 -2.55
C ARG A 25 28.75 -11.24 -1.71
N THR A 26 27.58 -10.65 -1.91
CA THR A 26 27.07 -9.50 -1.16
C THR A 26 26.74 -9.85 0.29
N LEU A 27 26.25 -11.07 0.53
CA LEU A 27 25.88 -11.52 1.88
C LEU A 27 27.11 -11.92 2.72
N ASN A 28 28.12 -12.52 2.10
CA ASN A 28 29.43 -12.73 2.74
C ASN A 28 30.10 -11.41 3.16
N HIS A 29 29.92 -10.32 2.40
CA HIS A 29 30.39 -9.00 2.79
C HIS A 29 29.61 -8.41 3.98
N LEU A 30 28.30 -8.67 4.07
CA LEU A 30 27.47 -8.29 5.20
C LEU A 30 27.84 -9.09 6.46
N CYS A 31 27.97 -10.41 6.38
CA CYS A 31 28.44 -11.25 7.50
C CYS A 31 29.84 -10.86 7.98
N SER A 32 30.78 -10.56 7.06
CA SER A 32 32.12 -10.07 7.41
C SER A 32 32.07 -8.74 8.19
N LYS A 33 31.21 -7.79 7.76
CA LYS A 33 30.97 -6.54 8.50
C LYS A 33 30.28 -6.79 9.84
N PHE A 34 29.34 -7.73 9.91
CA PHE A 34 28.60 -8.04 11.14
C PHE A 34 29.50 -8.68 12.19
N ILE A 35 30.37 -9.63 11.80
CA ILE A 35 31.40 -10.22 12.67
C ILE A 35 32.36 -9.13 13.20
N GLN A 36 32.74 -8.15 12.38
CA GLN A 36 33.54 -7.00 12.84
C GLN A 36 32.79 -6.07 13.82
N ILE A 37 31.46 -6.01 13.75
CA ILE A 37 30.62 -5.20 14.64
C ILE A 37 30.34 -5.93 15.96
N GLU A 38 30.02 -7.23 15.95
CA GLU A 38 29.84 -8.03 17.18
C GLU A 38 31.15 -8.26 17.94
N ALA A 39 32.28 -8.43 17.23
CA ALA A 39 33.60 -8.54 17.86
C ALA A 39 34.04 -7.24 18.58
N ALA A 40 33.40 -6.10 18.27
CA ALA A 40 33.62 -4.83 18.95
C ALA A 40 32.72 -4.63 20.19
N THR A 41 31.65 -5.42 20.35
CA THR A 41 30.61 -5.17 21.38
C THR A 41 30.49 -6.28 22.43
N ASN A 42 30.94 -7.52 22.18
CA ASN A 42 30.76 -8.63 23.14
C ASN A 42 32.09 -9.26 23.64
N ARG A 43 32.27 -9.32 24.97
CA ARG A 43 33.42 -9.99 25.64
C ARG A 43 33.23 -11.51 25.78
N ARG A 44 33.12 -12.25 24.67
CA ARG A 44 33.38 -13.71 24.63
C ARG A 44 34.39 -14.03 23.53
N LYS A 45 35.65 -13.67 23.78
CA LYS A 45 36.76 -13.75 22.79
C LYS A 45 37.27 -15.16 22.49
N LYS A 46 36.88 -16.19 23.24
CA LYS A 46 37.42 -17.56 23.07
C LYS A 46 36.60 -18.44 22.12
N ASP A 47 35.27 -18.31 22.08
CA ASP A 47 34.41 -19.29 21.39
C ASP A 47 34.06 -18.93 19.93
N LEU A 48 34.19 -17.66 19.54
CA LEU A 48 33.86 -17.20 18.18
C LEU A 48 34.97 -17.43 17.13
N LYS A 49 36.17 -17.90 17.51
CA LYS A 49 37.29 -18.11 16.58
C LYS A 49 37.31 -19.49 15.90
N THR A 50 36.56 -20.45 16.43
CA THR A 50 36.49 -21.84 15.95
C THR A 50 35.12 -22.20 15.36
N CYS A 51 34.15 -21.29 15.44
CA CYS A 51 32.77 -21.51 15.01
C CYS A 51 32.64 -21.32 13.48
N THR A 52 32.08 -22.32 12.80
CA THR A 52 31.84 -22.31 11.37
C THR A 52 30.67 -21.39 10.99
N THR A 53 30.63 -20.96 9.72
CA THR A 53 29.51 -20.15 9.19
C THR A 53 28.15 -20.85 9.35
N SER A 54 28.13 -22.19 9.36
CA SER A 54 26.94 -23.01 9.59
C SER A 54 26.39 -22.83 11.01
N GLU A 55 27.26 -22.87 12.02
CA GLU A 55 26.89 -22.75 13.43
C GLU A 55 26.44 -21.33 13.78
N LEU A 56 27.09 -20.31 13.21
CA LEU A 56 26.66 -18.91 13.33
C LEU A 56 25.27 -18.66 12.70
N ILE A 57 24.93 -19.37 11.63
CA ILE A 57 23.61 -19.29 10.97
C ILE A 57 22.55 -20.07 11.75
N GLN A 58 22.86 -21.23 12.35
CA GLN A 58 21.97 -21.90 13.30
C GLN A 58 21.70 -21.02 14.53
N LEU A 59 22.73 -20.34 15.07
CA LEU A 59 22.62 -19.31 16.11
C LEU A 59 21.78 -18.09 15.70
N PHE A 60 21.43 -17.94 14.42
CA PHE A 60 20.58 -16.86 13.91
C PHE A 60 19.13 -17.34 13.70
N PHE A 61 18.94 -18.52 13.10
CA PHE A 61 17.60 -19.06 12.80
C PHE A 61 16.88 -19.68 13.99
N ASN A 62 17.59 -20.18 15.02
CA ASN A 62 16.98 -20.66 16.27
C ASN A 62 16.75 -19.55 17.32
N ARG A 63 16.90 -18.26 16.95
CA ARG A 63 16.59 -17.16 17.88
C ARG A 63 15.08 -17.07 18.10
N LYS A 64 14.65 -17.36 19.33
CA LYS A 64 13.31 -17.00 19.83
C LYS A 64 13.14 -15.49 19.72
N LEU A 65 12.02 -15.03 19.18
CA LEU A 65 11.76 -13.61 18.86
C LEU A 65 10.41 -13.18 19.46
N PHE A 66 10.38 -11.96 19.99
CA PHE A 66 9.19 -11.22 20.42
C PHE A 66 8.78 -10.22 19.34
N TRP A 67 7.48 -10.09 19.06
CA TRP A 67 6.91 -9.06 18.20
C TRP A 67 5.42 -8.90 18.48
N ARG A 68 4.88 -7.67 18.49
CA ARG A 68 3.46 -7.43 18.84
C ARG A 68 2.48 -7.57 17.67
N ARG A 69 2.94 -7.32 16.44
CA ARG A 69 2.18 -7.54 15.17
C ARG A 69 3.14 -7.92 14.04
N SER A 70 2.60 -8.42 12.92
CA SER A 70 3.35 -8.79 11.71
C SER A 70 4.25 -7.67 11.16
N GLU A 71 3.86 -6.42 11.36
CA GLU A 71 4.59 -5.22 10.91
C GLU A 71 5.59 -4.67 11.94
N THR A 72 5.56 -5.14 13.20
CA THR A 72 6.43 -4.61 14.26
C THR A 72 7.83 -5.25 14.25
N LEU A 73 8.83 -4.48 14.69
CA LEU A 73 10.22 -4.95 14.81
C LEU A 73 10.31 -6.22 15.66
N LYS A 74 10.94 -7.26 15.10
CA LYS A 74 11.19 -8.53 15.81
C LYS A 74 12.41 -8.39 16.73
N VAL A 75 12.20 -8.56 18.02
CA VAL A 75 13.21 -8.43 19.07
C VAL A 75 13.65 -9.82 19.54
N PRO A 76 14.96 -10.17 19.54
CA PRO A 76 15.38 -11.49 20.03
C PRO A 76 15.15 -11.61 21.53
N MET A 77 14.64 -12.77 21.99
CA MET A 77 14.36 -13.02 23.41
C MET A 77 15.61 -12.95 24.29
N SER A 78 16.80 -13.15 23.70
CA SER A 78 18.08 -12.92 24.38
C SER A 78 18.24 -11.50 24.90
N LEU A 79 17.56 -10.48 24.32
CA LEU A 79 17.59 -9.11 24.85
C LEU A 79 17.02 -9.04 26.27
N PHE A 80 15.94 -9.76 26.56
CA PHE A 80 15.31 -9.79 27.88
C PHE A 80 16.21 -10.52 28.88
N TYR A 81 16.82 -11.64 28.48
CA TYR A 81 17.88 -12.30 29.27
C TYR A 81 19.05 -11.32 29.57
N ASP A 82 19.57 -10.62 28.55
CA ASP A 82 20.63 -9.63 28.72
C ASP A 82 20.21 -8.44 29.59
N ASN A 83 18.92 -8.08 29.63
CA ASN A 83 18.36 -7.06 30.53
C ASN A 83 18.41 -7.56 31.99
N ARG A 84 17.94 -8.80 32.26
CA ARG A 84 18.01 -9.44 33.60
C ARG A 84 19.45 -9.53 34.10
N GLN A 85 20.37 -10.00 33.25
CA GLN A 85 21.80 -10.07 33.57
C GLN A 85 22.42 -8.70 33.87
N ARG A 86 22.05 -7.65 33.11
CA ARG A 86 22.49 -6.26 33.37
C ARG A 86 21.95 -5.68 34.68
N LEU A 87 20.73 -6.06 35.09
CA LEU A 87 20.12 -5.65 36.34
C LEU A 87 20.84 -6.29 37.54
N VAL A 88 20.97 -7.63 37.53
CA VAL A 88 21.67 -8.39 38.58
C VAL A 88 23.14 -7.96 38.69
N SER A 89 23.82 -7.76 37.55
CA SER A 89 25.21 -7.27 37.55
C SER A 89 25.35 -5.89 38.19
N ARG A 90 24.37 -4.99 38.04
CA ARG A 90 24.41 -3.66 38.69
C ARG A 90 24.12 -3.72 40.18
N LEU A 91 23.15 -4.54 40.60
CA LEU A 91 22.88 -4.78 42.02
C LEU A 91 24.15 -5.30 42.71
N LYS A 92 24.86 -6.25 42.10
CA LYS A 92 26.16 -6.75 42.60
C LYS A 92 27.32 -5.73 42.52
N ALA A 93 27.27 -4.75 41.61
CA ALA A 93 28.37 -3.81 41.36
C ALA A 93 28.37 -2.56 42.28
N LYS A 94 27.43 -2.44 43.22
CA LYS A 94 27.49 -1.49 44.34
C LYS A 94 27.93 -2.22 45.64
N PRO A 95 29.24 -2.41 45.90
CA PRO A 95 29.69 -3.16 47.08
C PRO A 95 29.56 -2.42 48.43
N ASN A 96 29.26 -1.11 48.43
CA ASN A 96 29.43 -0.26 49.62
C ASN A 96 28.19 -0.11 50.52
N GLU A 97 27.00 -0.60 50.12
CA GLU A 97 25.75 -0.37 50.88
C GLU A 97 24.98 -1.66 51.21
N THR A 98 25.15 -2.76 50.46
CA THR A 98 24.45 -4.02 50.77
C THR A 98 25.23 -5.24 50.26
N ARG A 99 25.67 -6.12 51.17
CA ARG A 99 26.18 -7.46 50.82
C ARG A 99 24.97 -8.39 50.66
N TRP A 100 24.42 -8.45 49.45
CA TRP A 100 23.22 -9.23 49.14
C TRP A 100 23.33 -10.67 49.66
N ILE A 101 22.31 -11.09 50.43
CA ILE A 101 22.31 -12.37 51.14
C ILE A 101 21.87 -13.48 50.16
N PRO A 102 22.44 -14.70 50.23
CA PRO A 102 21.84 -15.87 49.62
C PRO A 102 20.34 -15.97 49.94
N GLY A 103 19.48 -16.08 48.91
CA GLY A 103 18.03 -15.97 49.08
C GLY A 103 17.43 -14.56 48.85
N THR A 104 18.18 -13.62 48.25
CA THR A 104 17.61 -12.35 47.76
C THR A 104 17.04 -12.52 46.35
N PHE A 105 15.75 -12.25 46.16
CA PHE A 105 15.05 -12.32 44.88
C PHE A 105 14.50 -10.96 44.46
N ILE A 106 14.50 -10.67 43.17
CA ILE A 106 13.73 -9.57 42.57
C ILE A 106 12.37 -10.14 42.17
N VAL A 107 11.26 -9.52 42.58
CA VAL A 107 9.91 -9.95 42.19
C VAL A 107 9.17 -8.80 41.50
N LEU A 108 8.70 -9.05 40.28
CA LEU A 108 7.99 -8.10 39.43
C LEU A 108 6.60 -8.62 39.09
N GLN A 109 5.57 -7.85 39.40
CA GLN A 109 4.20 -8.06 38.94
C GLN A 109 4.03 -7.58 37.47
N GLY A 110 3.36 -8.39 36.65
CA GLY A 110 2.96 -8.01 35.31
C GLY A 110 1.77 -7.05 35.26
N GLY A 111 1.33 -6.73 34.04
CA GLY A 111 0.09 -6.01 33.79
C GLY A 111 -1.11 -6.88 34.10
N VAL A 112 -2.12 -6.29 34.72
CA VAL A 112 -3.40 -6.91 35.05
C VAL A 112 -4.44 -6.47 34.01
N GLU A 113 -5.35 -7.36 33.60
CA GLU A 113 -6.47 -6.96 32.74
C GLU A 113 -7.47 -6.08 33.51
N VAL A 114 -7.88 -4.97 32.89
CA VAL A 114 -8.82 -4.02 33.50
C VAL A 114 -10.17 -4.15 32.79
N PRO A 115 -11.23 -4.63 33.45
CA PRO A 115 -12.55 -4.73 32.84
C PRO A 115 -13.10 -3.34 32.48
N PHE A 116 -13.94 -3.30 31.46
CA PHE A 116 -14.67 -2.11 31.06
C PHE A 116 -15.90 -1.96 31.95
N ASN A 117 -15.76 -1.15 33.01
CA ASN A 117 -16.71 -1.09 34.13
C ASN A 117 -16.90 -2.50 34.73
N ASP A 118 -18.12 -3.03 34.71
CA ASP A 118 -18.50 -4.35 35.24
C ASP A 118 -18.91 -5.33 34.12
N THR A 119 -18.38 -5.16 32.90
CA THR A 119 -18.70 -6.03 31.74
C THR A 119 -17.65 -7.11 31.51
N ASP A 120 -18.02 -8.14 30.72
CA ASP A 120 -17.17 -9.22 30.22
C ASP A 120 -16.15 -8.78 29.15
N ILE A 121 -15.97 -7.47 28.97
CA ILE A 121 -15.09 -6.86 27.96
C ILE A 121 -13.98 -6.09 28.69
N TYR A 122 -12.73 -6.29 28.30
CA TYR A 122 -11.57 -5.64 28.90
C TYR A 122 -11.07 -4.45 28.06
N TRP A 123 -10.43 -3.48 28.72
CA TRP A 123 -9.64 -2.47 28.02
C TRP A 123 -8.46 -3.12 27.27
N PRO A 124 -8.01 -2.57 26.11
CA PRO A 124 -6.91 -3.16 25.34
C PRO A 124 -5.64 -3.35 26.18
N PHE A 125 -5.30 -4.61 26.46
CA PHE A 125 -4.23 -4.97 27.39
C PHE A 125 -2.89 -4.31 27.04
N ARG A 126 -2.18 -3.84 28.08
CA ARG A 126 -0.80 -3.38 28.00
C ARG A 126 0.00 -3.90 29.17
N GLN A 127 1.04 -4.66 28.86
CA GLN A 127 2.01 -5.17 29.81
C GLN A 127 2.71 -4.04 30.60
N GLU A 128 3.01 -4.30 31.88
CA GLU A 128 3.79 -3.39 32.74
C GLU A 128 5.21 -3.19 32.14
N SER A 129 5.72 -1.97 32.16
CA SER A 129 6.91 -1.55 31.40
C SER A 129 8.24 -2.08 31.93
N PHE A 130 8.40 -2.27 33.24
CA PHE A 130 9.58 -2.88 33.85
C PHE A 130 9.53 -4.40 33.73
N PHE A 131 8.37 -5.02 33.98
CA PHE A 131 8.16 -6.46 33.76
C PHE A 131 8.38 -6.85 32.28
N GLN A 132 7.79 -6.12 31.34
CA GLN A 132 8.03 -6.29 29.90
C GLN A 132 9.53 -6.18 29.56
N TRP A 133 10.26 -5.24 30.19
CA TRP A 133 11.71 -5.07 29.97
C TRP A 133 12.55 -6.23 30.51
N CYS A 134 12.13 -6.90 31.60
CA CYS A 134 12.82 -8.07 32.15
C CYS A 134 12.46 -9.40 31.48
N PHE A 135 11.19 -9.62 31.12
CA PHE A 135 10.68 -10.95 30.76
C PHE A 135 10.15 -11.08 29.33
N GLY A 136 9.70 -9.99 28.69
CA GLY A 136 9.16 -10.05 27.33
C GLY A 136 7.76 -10.66 27.20
N VAL A 137 7.08 -10.95 28.31
CA VAL A 137 5.81 -11.71 28.36
C VAL A 137 4.63 -10.91 27.82
N GLU A 138 3.74 -11.57 27.06
CA GLU A 138 2.56 -10.97 26.44
C GLU A 138 1.26 -11.24 27.21
N GLU A 139 1.21 -12.31 28.01
CA GLU A 139 0.04 -12.66 28.82
C GLU A 139 -0.14 -11.73 30.04
N PRO A 140 -1.39 -11.47 30.44
CA PRO A 140 -1.71 -10.74 31.67
C PRO A 140 -1.50 -11.59 32.92
N ASP A 141 -1.53 -10.93 34.08
CA ASP A 141 -1.57 -11.53 35.43
C ASP A 141 -0.38 -12.45 35.78
N CYS A 142 0.66 -12.44 34.96
CA CYS A 142 1.93 -13.11 35.22
C CYS A 142 2.80 -12.36 36.23
N TYR A 143 3.67 -13.09 36.94
CA TYR A 143 4.70 -12.54 37.83
C TYR A 143 6.06 -13.11 37.44
N GLY A 144 7.14 -12.38 37.73
CA GLY A 144 8.49 -12.82 37.40
C GLY A 144 9.44 -12.62 38.55
N ALA A 145 10.13 -13.70 38.94
CA ALA A 145 11.20 -13.65 39.93
C ALA A 145 12.59 -13.79 39.28
N ILE A 146 13.59 -13.15 39.87
CA ILE A 146 15.00 -13.28 39.46
C ILE A 146 15.83 -13.46 40.73
N ASP A 147 16.50 -14.60 40.89
CA ASP A 147 17.47 -14.78 41.98
C ASP A 147 18.67 -13.87 41.73
N VAL A 148 18.96 -12.97 42.69
CA VAL A 148 20.12 -12.08 42.58
C VAL A 148 21.43 -12.89 42.60
N ASN A 149 21.47 -14.04 43.26
CA ASN A 149 22.67 -14.86 43.42
C ASN A 149 23.01 -15.63 42.15
N THR A 150 22.15 -16.58 41.73
CA THR A 150 22.38 -17.39 40.52
C THR A 150 22.09 -16.67 39.21
N SER A 151 21.35 -15.55 39.24
CA SER A 151 20.77 -14.87 38.07
C SER A 151 19.71 -15.67 37.31
N ALA A 152 19.25 -16.80 37.87
CA ALA A 152 18.15 -17.59 37.32
C ALA A 152 16.83 -16.81 37.35
N SER A 153 16.01 -17.03 36.33
CA SER A 153 14.75 -16.33 36.11
C SER A 153 13.55 -17.30 36.11
N ILE A 154 12.59 -17.02 36.98
CA ILE A 154 11.37 -17.79 37.20
C ILE A 154 10.18 -16.97 36.69
N LEU A 155 9.29 -17.60 35.92
CA LEU A 155 8.04 -16.98 35.44
C LEU A 155 6.83 -17.72 36.02
N PHE A 156 5.94 -16.97 36.66
CA PHE A 156 4.69 -17.47 37.20
C PHE A 156 3.54 -17.05 36.28
N VAL A 157 2.74 -18.02 35.83
CA VAL A 157 1.61 -17.81 34.91
C VAL A 157 0.27 -18.19 35.55
N PRO A 158 -0.85 -17.51 35.24
CA PRO A 158 -2.13 -17.81 35.87
C PRO A 158 -2.64 -19.22 35.49
N ARG A 159 -3.18 -19.96 36.46
CA ARG A 159 -3.77 -21.29 36.24
C ARG A 159 -5.18 -21.15 35.66
N LEU A 160 -5.30 -21.25 34.34
CA LEU A 160 -6.59 -21.13 33.64
C LEU A 160 -7.47 -22.39 33.82
N PRO A 161 -8.78 -22.26 34.08
CA PRO A 161 -9.70 -23.39 34.15
C PRO A 161 -9.78 -24.19 32.83
N PRO A 162 -10.03 -25.51 32.86
CA PRO A 162 -10.11 -26.34 31.64
C PRO A 162 -11.11 -25.85 30.60
N GLU A 163 -12.19 -25.18 31.03
CA GLU A 163 -13.23 -24.61 30.16
C GLU A 163 -12.72 -23.51 29.23
N TYR A 164 -11.64 -22.79 29.60
CA TYR A 164 -11.01 -21.79 28.73
C TYR A 164 -10.47 -22.42 27.44
N ALA A 165 -10.20 -23.74 27.43
CA ALA A 165 -9.77 -24.44 26.23
C ALA A 165 -10.82 -24.46 25.11
N ILE A 166 -12.10 -24.27 25.44
CA ILE A 166 -13.20 -24.17 24.47
C ILE A 166 -13.08 -22.88 23.65
N TRP A 167 -12.66 -21.79 24.28
CA TRP A 167 -12.63 -20.44 23.70
C TRP A 167 -11.24 -20.06 23.15
N GLN A 168 -10.17 -20.46 23.85
CA GLN A 168 -8.78 -20.13 23.51
C GLN A 168 -8.04 -21.26 22.76
N GLY A 169 -8.66 -22.44 22.62
CA GLY A 169 -8.03 -23.62 22.04
C GLY A 169 -7.12 -24.35 23.03
N ARG A 170 -6.07 -25.02 22.57
CA ARG A 170 -5.17 -25.76 23.47
C ARG A 170 -4.43 -24.79 24.41
N LEU A 171 -4.76 -24.85 25.70
CA LEU A 171 -4.02 -24.14 26.76
C LEU A 171 -2.53 -24.52 26.73
N HIS A 172 -1.68 -23.51 26.90
CA HIS A 172 -0.23 -23.67 26.95
C HIS A 172 0.21 -24.32 28.28
N THR A 173 1.16 -25.25 28.18
CA THR A 173 1.78 -25.88 29.35
C THR A 173 2.89 -25.00 29.92
N LEU A 174 3.33 -25.25 31.16
CA LEU A 174 4.47 -24.55 31.77
C LEU A 174 5.73 -24.67 30.89
N ASP A 175 5.98 -25.85 30.29
CA ASP A 175 7.07 -26.05 29.33
C ASP A 175 6.93 -25.19 28.06
N ASP A 176 5.71 -25.00 27.53
CA ASP A 176 5.48 -24.12 26.39
C ASP A 176 5.83 -22.65 26.74
N PHE A 177 5.50 -22.20 27.96
CA PHE A 177 5.87 -20.85 28.44
C PHE A 177 7.38 -20.70 28.66
N LYS A 178 8.02 -21.71 29.25
CA LYS A 178 9.47 -21.78 29.45
C LYS A 178 10.22 -21.75 28.11
N GLU A 179 9.75 -22.53 27.13
CA GLU A 179 10.31 -22.50 25.79
C GLU A 179 10.04 -21.14 25.12
N ARG A 180 8.81 -20.60 25.12
CA ARG A 180 8.48 -19.33 24.45
C ARG A 180 9.31 -18.17 24.99
N TYR A 181 9.41 -18.01 26.30
CA TYR A 181 10.03 -16.83 26.91
C TYR A 181 11.52 -16.93 27.23
N GLY A 182 12.12 -18.13 27.15
CA GLY A 182 13.55 -18.29 27.45
C GLY A 182 13.87 -17.87 28.89
N VAL A 183 13.04 -18.34 29.81
CA VAL A 183 13.22 -18.28 31.26
C VAL A 183 13.73 -19.64 31.74
N ASP A 184 14.28 -19.69 32.95
CA ASP A 184 14.94 -20.87 33.49
C ASP A 184 13.93 -21.82 34.15
N GLU A 185 12.89 -21.27 34.79
CA GLU A 185 11.83 -22.02 35.49
C GLU A 185 10.46 -21.38 35.27
N THR A 186 9.40 -22.20 35.37
CA THR A 186 7.99 -21.77 35.17
C THR A 186 7.07 -22.50 36.13
N HIS A 187 6.21 -21.76 36.81
CA HIS A 187 5.25 -22.25 37.81
C HIS A 187 3.91 -21.52 37.68
N TYR A 188 2.90 -21.88 38.48
CA TYR A 188 1.64 -21.14 38.51
C TYR A 188 1.65 -20.00 39.54
N THR A 189 0.78 -19.00 39.37
CA THR A 189 0.73 -17.81 40.26
C THR A 189 0.22 -18.12 41.67
N ASP A 190 -0.56 -19.18 41.84
CA ASP A 190 -0.97 -19.72 43.15
C ASP A 190 0.17 -20.44 43.89
N GLU A 191 1.29 -20.72 43.21
CA GLU A 191 2.47 -21.41 43.76
C GLU A 191 3.64 -20.45 44.10
N ILE A 192 3.46 -19.12 44.00
CA ILE A 192 4.56 -18.15 44.18
C ILE A 192 5.23 -18.29 45.55
N ALA A 193 4.44 -18.26 46.64
CA ALA A 193 4.98 -18.32 48.00
C ALA A 193 5.65 -19.68 48.32
N SER A 194 5.08 -20.79 47.85
CA SER A 194 5.65 -22.13 48.05
C SER A 194 6.97 -22.31 47.29
N VAL A 195 7.05 -21.89 46.03
CA VAL A 195 8.27 -21.95 45.22
C VAL A 195 9.37 -21.05 45.79
N LEU A 196 9.04 -19.82 46.21
CA LEU A 196 10.02 -18.92 46.83
C LEU A 196 10.56 -19.48 48.18
N LYS A 197 9.70 -20.12 49.00
CA LYS A 197 10.15 -20.85 50.20
C LYS A 197 11.06 -22.02 49.88
N GLU A 198 10.72 -22.85 48.90
CA GLU A 198 11.55 -23.99 48.45
C GLU A 198 12.95 -23.51 48.00
N LYS A 199 13.00 -22.39 47.27
CA LYS A 199 14.25 -21.73 46.84
C LYS A 199 14.97 -20.96 47.96
N SER A 200 14.51 -21.09 49.22
CA SER A 200 15.08 -20.42 50.39
C SER A 200 15.14 -18.89 50.26
N ALA A 201 14.13 -18.27 49.64
CA ALA A 201 14.04 -16.82 49.56
C ALA A 201 13.82 -16.21 50.96
N GLN A 202 14.60 -15.18 51.29
CA GLN A 202 14.55 -14.44 52.55
C GLN A 202 14.16 -12.97 52.34
N VAL A 203 14.62 -12.37 51.23
CA VAL A 203 14.42 -10.95 50.92
C VAL A 203 13.86 -10.80 49.51
N LEU A 204 12.75 -10.07 49.36
CA LEU A 204 12.10 -9.79 48.08
C LEU A 204 12.24 -8.31 47.72
N LEU A 205 13.01 -8.01 46.67
CA LEU A 205 13.14 -6.69 46.07
C LEU A 205 11.95 -6.45 45.13
N THR A 206 11.12 -5.44 45.41
CA THR A 206 9.96 -5.10 44.55
C THR A 206 9.97 -3.63 44.13
N LEU A 207 9.09 -3.24 43.19
CA LEU A 207 9.12 -1.90 42.60
C LEU A 207 8.29 -0.87 43.38
N ASN A 208 8.95 -0.06 44.20
CA ASN A 208 8.41 1.21 44.68
C ASN A 208 9.27 2.39 44.22
N GLY A 209 8.67 3.32 43.48
CA GLY A 209 9.27 4.64 43.29
C GLY A 209 8.45 5.58 42.42
N LYS A 210 8.76 6.87 42.56
CA LYS A 210 8.01 7.97 41.94
C LYS A 210 8.60 8.34 40.58
N ASN A 211 7.78 8.26 39.53
CA ASN A 211 8.15 8.71 38.19
C ASN A 211 8.40 10.23 38.20
N SER A 212 9.54 10.67 37.64
CA SER A 212 9.94 12.08 37.60
C SER A 212 8.97 12.97 36.85
N ASP A 213 8.30 12.43 35.83
CA ASP A 213 7.58 13.20 34.83
C ASP A 213 6.09 13.25 35.16
N SER A 214 5.48 12.08 35.37
CA SER A 214 4.05 11.96 35.71
C SER A 214 3.75 12.19 37.20
N LYS A 215 4.78 12.18 38.06
CA LYS A 215 4.69 12.21 39.54
C LYS A 215 3.91 11.04 40.17
N LEU A 216 3.48 10.05 39.40
CA LEU A 216 2.84 8.83 39.89
C LEU A 216 3.89 7.86 40.45
N THR A 217 3.51 7.11 41.48
CA THR A 217 4.30 5.97 42.00
C THR A 217 4.05 4.71 41.18
N THR A 218 5.02 3.79 41.16
CA THR A 218 4.79 2.43 40.64
C THR A 218 3.81 1.68 41.53
N ARG A 219 3.05 0.75 40.93
CA ARG A 219 2.29 -0.25 41.67
C ARG A 219 3.28 -1.22 42.31
N GLU A 220 3.16 -1.42 43.61
CA GLU A 220 3.92 -2.42 44.35
C GLU A 220 3.48 -3.83 43.95
N THR A 221 4.42 -4.79 44.00
CA THR A 221 4.10 -6.20 43.71
C THR A 221 3.38 -6.80 44.91
N ILE A 222 2.16 -7.30 44.70
CA ILE A 222 1.33 -7.94 45.73
C ILE A 222 0.97 -9.35 45.26
N PHE A 223 1.12 -10.35 46.11
CA PHE A 223 0.67 -11.73 45.91
C PHE A 223 0.38 -12.41 47.25
N ASP A 224 -0.42 -13.48 47.26
CA ASP A 224 -0.83 -14.18 48.48
C ASP A 224 0.39 -14.84 49.16
N GLY A 225 0.63 -14.52 50.44
CA GLY A 225 1.79 -14.99 51.20
C GLY A 225 3.06 -14.12 51.06
N ILE A 226 2.98 -12.93 50.45
CA ILE A 226 4.13 -12.02 50.38
C ILE A 226 4.64 -11.58 51.78
N ASP A 227 3.74 -11.46 52.76
CA ASP A 227 4.04 -11.04 54.14
C ASP A 227 4.94 -12.04 54.90
N GLU A 228 5.10 -13.25 54.38
CA GLU A 228 6.00 -14.28 54.94
C GLU A 228 7.48 -14.02 54.63
N PHE A 229 7.78 -13.03 53.78
CA PHE A 229 9.13 -12.66 53.35
C PHE A 229 9.47 -11.22 53.72
N ARG A 230 10.76 -10.91 53.87
CA ARG A 230 11.20 -9.53 54.08
C ARG A 230 11.19 -8.76 52.75
N VAL A 231 10.20 -7.90 52.54
CA VAL A 231 10.13 -7.04 51.35
C VAL A 231 11.04 -5.83 51.49
N ASP A 232 11.77 -5.50 50.43
CA ASP A 232 12.59 -4.28 50.29
C ASP A 232 12.13 -3.51 49.04
N LEU A 233 11.69 -2.28 49.31
CA LEU A 233 11.03 -1.38 48.36
C LEU A 233 11.99 -0.32 47.78
N GLU A 234 13.13 -0.07 48.42
CA GLU A 234 13.96 1.11 48.17
C GLU A 234 15.00 0.86 47.07
N HIS A 235 15.60 -0.33 47.05
CA HIS A 235 16.80 -0.57 46.25
C HIS A 235 16.53 -0.90 44.77
N LEU A 236 15.38 -1.50 44.44
CA LEU A 236 15.15 -1.99 43.08
C LEU A 236 14.91 -0.87 42.07
N TYR A 237 14.03 0.07 42.39
CA TYR A 237 13.59 1.14 41.49
C TYR A 237 14.73 2.00 40.91
N PRO A 238 15.67 2.56 41.72
CA PRO A 238 16.79 3.33 41.18
C PRO A 238 17.75 2.46 40.34
N MET A 239 17.89 1.16 40.68
CA MET A 239 18.78 0.25 39.96
C MET A 239 18.21 -0.19 38.61
N ILE A 240 16.90 -0.43 38.51
CA ILE A 240 16.25 -0.76 37.24
C ILE A 240 16.15 0.46 36.32
N LEU A 241 15.89 1.65 36.86
CA LEU A 241 15.94 2.91 36.09
C LEU A 241 17.35 3.17 35.56
N SER A 242 18.38 3.07 36.39
CA SER A 242 19.79 3.24 35.96
C SER A 242 20.22 2.18 34.95
N SER A 243 19.65 0.97 35.04
CA SER A 243 19.88 -0.11 34.06
C SER A 243 19.27 0.18 32.69
N ARG A 244 18.16 0.92 32.65
CA ARG A 244 17.55 1.45 31.42
C ARG A 244 18.25 2.75 30.94
N GLY A 245 18.75 3.57 31.86
CA GLY A 245 19.22 4.94 31.60
C GLY A 245 20.68 5.13 31.14
N ASN A 246 21.55 4.12 31.21
CA ASN A 246 22.99 4.27 30.88
C ASN A 246 23.34 4.51 29.40
N PHE A 247 22.35 4.73 28.52
CA PHE A 247 22.55 5.32 27.18
C PHE A 247 22.33 6.85 27.14
N SER A 248 21.77 7.45 28.20
CA SER A 248 21.31 8.85 28.24
C SER A 248 22.29 9.83 28.91
N ALA A 249 23.04 9.38 29.92
CA ALA A 249 23.76 10.26 30.85
C ALA A 249 24.94 11.08 30.29
N ARG A 250 25.35 10.89 29.01
CA ARG A 250 26.35 11.75 28.33
C ARG A 250 25.74 12.90 27.51
N ALA A 251 24.42 12.99 27.41
CA ALA A 251 23.73 13.93 26.52
C ALA A 251 23.18 15.21 27.20
N PHE A 252 23.22 15.30 28.53
CA PHE A 252 22.52 16.37 29.28
C PHE A 252 23.44 17.44 29.90
N ALA A 253 24.75 17.43 29.62
CA ALA A 253 25.67 18.47 30.04
C ALA A 253 25.83 19.56 28.95
N HIS A 254 25.13 20.67 29.15
CA HIS A 254 25.10 21.94 28.37
C HIS A 254 24.46 21.94 26.96
N PRO A 255 23.80 23.07 26.55
CA PRO A 255 23.45 24.27 27.32
C PRO A 255 21.95 24.69 27.24
N PHE A 256 21.35 24.97 28.40
CA PHE A 256 20.28 25.95 28.53
C PHE A 256 20.80 27.35 28.12
N ARG A 257 20.71 27.75 26.84
CA ARG A 257 20.84 29.19 26.47
C ARG A 257 20.31 29.65 25.09
N LEU A 258 19.68 28.80 24.28
CA LEU A 258 19.36 29.13 22.87
C LEU A 258 17.88 29.01 22.44
N ILE A 259 16.92 28.91 23.37
CA ILE A 259 15.48 28.90 23.05
C ILE A 259 14.93 30.29 22.66
N PHE A 260 15.69 31.37 22.87
CA PHE A 260 15.31 32.73 22.47
C PHE A 260 16.05 33.22 21.20
N LYS A 261 15.70 32.68 20.02
CA LYS A 261 15.89 33.37 18.71
C LYS A 261 15.26 32.77 17.44
N PHE A 262 14.65 31.59 17.46
CA PHE A 262 14.03 30.99 16.25
C PHE A 262 12.60 31.48 15.94
N LYS A 263 12.40 32.80 15.87
CA LYS A 263 11.13 33.41 15.43
C LYS A 263 11.30 34.68 14.59
N LYS A 264 12.28 34.69 13.67
CA LYS A 264 12.36 35.69 12.58
C LYS A 264 13.25 35.22 11.42
N ARG A 265 12.92 35.68 10.21
CA ARG A 265 13.68 35.60 8.93
C ARG A 265 13.74 34.24 8.23
N TYR A 266 12.65 33.93 7.53
CA TYR A 266 12.70 33.33 6.20
C TYR A 266 12.69 34.49 5.19
N PHE A 267 13.85 34.93 4.69
CA PHE A 267 14.00 35.80 3.51
C PHE A 267 15.49 35.88 3.10
N GLU A 268 15.74 36.03 1.79
CA GLU A 268 17.01 36.42 1.14
C GLU A 268 18.18 35.40 0.99
N SER A 269 18.26 34.83 -0.22
CA SER A 269 19.32 35.06 -1.22
C SER A 269 20.83 34.98 -0.85
N LYS A 270 21.50 34.04 -1.53
CA LYS A 270 22.88 34.07 -2.08
C LYS A 270 24.12 34.03 -1.15
N ALA A 271 24.96 33.06 -1.51
CA ALA A 271 26.43 33.12 -1.64
C ALA A 271 27.34 33.04 -0.39
N CYS A 272 28.57 32.62 -0.70
CA CYS A 272 29.78 32.45 0.11
C CYS A 272 29.82 31.29 1.11
N ASP A 273 30.82 30.43 0.84
CA ASP A 273 31.50 29.56 1.79
C ASP A 273 31.85 30.27 3.10
N HIS A 274 31.89 29.52 4.20
CA HIS A 274 33.07 29.37 5.06
C HIS A 274 32.87 28.17 5.99
N GLU A 275 33.95 27.47 6.34
CA GLU A 275 33.89 26.24 7.12
C GLU A 275 33.48 26.48 8.58
N ILE A 276 32.51 25.69 9.08
CA ILE A 276 32.29 25.50 10.52
C ILE A 276 32.23 24.00 10.80
N GLN A 277 33.29 23.47 11.41
CA GLN A 277 33.34 22.08 11.87
C GLN A 277 32.37 21.85 13.04
N LEU A 278 31.35 21.02 12.84
CA LEU A 278 30.48 20.52 13.91
C LEU A 278 30.28 19.00 13.76
N THR A 279 30.57 18.26 14.83
CA THR A 279 30.81 16.81 14.85
C THR A 279 29.63 15.98 15.36
N GLN A 280 28.40 16.49 15.21
CA GLN A 280 27.23 15.95 15.92
C GLN A 280 26.46 14.84 15.17
N THR A 281 25.83 13.97 15.96
CA THR A 281 24.96 12.87 15.50
C THR A 281 23.51 13.32 15.67
N ASN A 282 22.68 13.20 14.63
CA ASN A 282 21.28 13.64 14.69
C ASN A 282 20.40 12.55 15.32
N ILE A 283 19.48 12.97 16.19
CA ILE A 283 18.42 12.12 16.77
C ILE A 283 17.09 12.61 16.21
N PHE A 284 16.26 11.69 15.72
CA PHE A 284 14.89 11.99 15.32
C PHE A 284 13.93 11.60 16.45
N VAL A 285 13.08 12.55 16.86
CA VAL A 285 12.01 12.34 17.84
C VAL A 285 10.70 12.75 17.16
N GLN A 286 9.69 11.90 17.28
CA GLN A 286 8.34 12.18 16.78
C GLN A 286 7.41 12.39 17.99
N GLU A 287 6.66 13.50 17.99
CA GLU A 287 5.67 13.80 19.03
C GLU A 287 4.25 13.44 18.56
N GLY A 288 3.43 12.93 19.47
CA GLY A 288 2.02 12.63 19.23
C GLY A 288 1.42 11.61 20.21
N ALA A 289 0.11 11.65 20.41
CA ALA A 289 -0.60 10.83 21.41
C ALA A 289 -0.72 9.31 21.07
N ARG A 290 0.02 8.81 20.08
CA ARG A 290 -0.04 7.41 19.60
C ARG A 290 1.34 6.80 19.32
N ILE A 291 2.35 7.12 20.13
CA ILE A 291 3.69 6.52 20.02
C ILE A 291 3.64 5.06 20.53
N GLN A 292 4.25 4.13 19.77
CA GLN A 292 4.46 2.73 20.15
C GLN A 292 5.94 2.28 20.01
N GLU A 293 6.85 3.20 19.72
CA GLU A 293 8.26 2.91 19.37
C GLU A 293 9.25 3.63 20.28
N VAL A 294 10.52 3.19 20.25
CA VAL A 294 11.64 3.73 21.02
C VAL A 294 12.53 4.58 20.07
N PRO A 295 13.05 5.76 20.48
CA PRO A 295 13.78 6.66 19.59
C PRO A 295 15.03 6.03 18.94
N LEU A 296 15.29 6.46 17.70
CA LEU A 296 16.24 5.85 16.77
C LEU A 296 17.47 6.77 16.56
N ILE A 297 18.67 6.24 16.76
CA ILE A 297 19.94 6.98 16.60
C ILE A 297 20.68 6.46 15.36
N VAL A 298 21.00 7.34 14.41
CA VAL A 298 21.72 6.99 13.18
C VAL A 298 23.02 7.78 13.07
N LYS A 299 24.15 7.07 12.90
CA LYS A 299 25.47 7.69 12.76
C LYS A 299 25.69 8.19 11.33
N LYS A 300 25.85 9.51 11.15
CA LYS A 300 26.15 10.11 9.83
C LYS A 300 27.58 9.76 9.39
N ILE A 301 27.73 9.21 8.19
CA ILE A 301 29.03 9.05 7.51
C ILE A 301 29.25 10.32 6.68
N THR A 302 30.36 11.02 6.89
CA THR A 302 30.60 12.36 6.31
C THR A 302 31.46 12.37 5.05
N SER A 303 32.20 11.30 4.73
CA SER A 303 32.84 11.13 3.42
C SER A 303 32.88 9.65 3.01
N ILE A 304 32.66 9.40 1.71
CA ILE A 304 32.75 8.08 1.08
C ILE A 304 34.21 7.71 0.76
N GLU A 305 35.10 8.69 0.63
CA GLU A 305 36.47 8.47 0.15
C GLU A 305 37.37 7.80 1.19
N ALA A 306 37.13 8.05 2.48
CA ALA A 306 37.80 7.36 3.58
C ALA A 306 37.54 5.83 3.61
N LEU A 307 36.50 5.34 2.91
CA LEU A 307 36.23 3.91 2.71
C LEU A 307 36.98 3.32 1.50
N LEU A 308 37.39 4.14 0.54
CA LEU A 308 38.01 3.71 -0.72
C LEU A 308 39.53 3.60 -0.62
N ASP A 309 40.17 4.42 0.20
CA ASP A 309 41.65 4.54 0.21
C ASP A 309 42.38 3.31 0.80
N LYS A 310 41.68 2.49 1.59
CA LYS A 310 42.19 1.16 2.02
C LYS A 310 42.34 0.14 0.88
N ARG A 311 41.84 0.44 -0.33
CA ARG A 311 41.93 -0.46 -1.50
C ARG A 311 43.16 -0.25 -2.38
N ARG A 312 43.98 0.81 -2.17
CA ARG A 312 45.10 1.17 -3.07
C ARG A 312 46.52 0.74 -2.66
N ARG A 313 46.72 0.09 -1.49
CA ARG A 313 48.05 -0.37 -1.03
C ARG A 313 48.41 -1.84 -1.35
N ARG A 314 47.71 -2.48 -2.30
CA ARG A 314 48.10 -3.77 -2.90
C ARG A 314 47.78 -3.77 -4.39
N ILE A 315 48.66 -3.18 -5.19
CA ILE A 315 49.04 -3.48 -6.59
C ILE A 315 50.05 -2.38 -6.98
N ILE A 316 51.33 -2.59 -6.66
CA ILE A 316 52.48 -2.02 -7.36
C ILE A 316 53.59 -3.07 -7.30
N GLN A 317 53.80 -3.80 -8.41
CA GLN A 317 55.12 -4.19 -8.88
C GLN A 317 55.04 -4.67 -10.34
N SER A 318 55.88 -4.07 -11.19
CA SER A 318 56.36 -4.50 -12.53
C SER A 318 55.31 -4.90 -13.61
N SER A 319 55.03 -4.13 -14.66
CA SER A 319 55.86 -3.72 -15.85
C SER A 319 55.87 -4.78 -16.97
N ASN A 320 55.86 -4.49 -18.29
CA ASN A 320 55.83 -3.21 -19.05
C ASN A 320 55.49 -3.47 -20.54
N LYS A 321 55.23 -2.40 -21.34
CA LYS A 321 55.33 -2.31 -22.83
C LYS A 321 54.30 -3.07 -23.70
N THR A 322 53.32 -2.39 -24.36
CA THR A 322 53.29 -1.85 -25.77
C THR A 322 53.30 -2.93 -26.88
N LYS A 323 52.50 -2.94 -27.98
CA LYS A 323 51.93 -1.87 -28.84
C LYS A 323 50.62 -2.32 -29.57
N LYS A 324 49.88 -1.37 -30.21
CA LYS A 324 48.96 -1.57 -31.38
C LYS A 324 49.76 -1.33 -32.71
N PRO A 325 49.28 -1.42 -33.99
CA PRO A 325 47.88 -1.51 -34.53
C PRO A 325 47.66 -2.38 -35.83
N ALA A 326 46.46 -2.29 -36.47
CA ALA A 326 46.21 -2.37 -37.94
C ALA A 326 46.32 -3.77 -38.67
N ILE A 327 45.88 -4.03 -39.94
CA ILE A 327 44.92 -3.40 -40.90
C ILE A 327 44.47 -4.34 -42.07
N TYR A 328 43.25 -4.12 -42.64
CA TYR A 328 42.70 -4.47 -43.99
C TYR A 328 42.41 -5.91 -44.53
N ARG A 329 41.46 -5.91 -45.51
CA ARG A 329 40.95 -6.93 -46.46
C ARG A 329 42.02 -7.38 -47.50
N LYS A 330 41.91 -8.52 -48.24
CA LYS A 330 40.98 -8.75 -49.38
C LYS A 330 41.08 -10.16 -50.05
N ASP A 331 39.97 -10.56 -50.68
CA ASP A 331 39.68 -11.39 -51.87
C ASP A 331 40.76 -12.28 -52.57
N ASN A 332 40.43 -13.54 -52.90
CA ASN A 332 40.12 -14.00 -54.29
C ASN A 332 39.86 -15.52 -54.46
N ILE A 333 39.14 -15.89 -55.54
CA ILE A 333 38.81 -17.26 -56.03
C ILE A 333 39.50 -17.45 -57.42
N PRO A 334 39.68 -18.68 -57.97
CA PRO A 334 38.70 -19.18 -58.97
C PRO A 334 38.49 -20.72 -59.10
N HIS A 335 37.29 -21.07 -59.59
CA HIS A 335 36.80 -22.22 -60.40
C HIS A 335 37.65 -23.49 -60.64
N SER A 336 37.15 -24.69 -60.30
CA SER A 336 36.31 -25.67 -61.07
C SER A 336 37.16 -26.67 -61.90
N ILE A 337 36.85 -27.98 -62.02
CA ILE A 337 35.69 -28.70 -62.58
C ILE A 337 35.45 -30.00 -61.74
N GLY A 338 34.24 -30.56 -61.72
CA GLY A 338 33.89 -31.67 -60.80
C GLY A 338 33.22 -32.90 -61.44
N THR A 339 32.76 -33.83 -60.59
CA THR A 339 31.96 -34.99 -61.00
C THR A 339 30.98 -35.44 -59.91
N ARG A 340 29.69 -35.58 -60.29
CA ARG A 340 28.60 -36.33 -59.64
C ARG A 340 28.39 -36.16 -58.12
N VAL A 341 27.47 -35.26 -57.75
CA VAL A 341 26.74 -35.28 -56.47
C VAL A 341 25.36 -35.91 -56.68
N MET A 342 25.08 -37.06 -56.05
CA MET A 342 23.70 -37.42 -55.73
C MET A 342 23.24 -36.51 -54.58
N LYS A 343 22.19 -35.73 -54.80
CA LYS A 343 21.58 -34.91 -53.75
C LYS A 343 20.83 -35.80 -52.76
N ASN A 344 21.51 -36.24 -51.71
CA ASN A 344 20.81 -36.63 -50.49
C ASN A 344 20.08 -35.39 -49.94
N GLY A 345 18.74 -35.46 -49.92
CA GLY A 345 17.92 -34.43 -49.29
C GLY A 345 18.18 -34.35 -47.78
N PRO A 346 17.68 -33.31 -47.09
CA PRO A 346 17.83 -33.21 -45.65
C PRO A 346 17.19 -34.42 -44.98
N LEU A 347 17.98 -35.14 -44.18
CA LEU A 347 17.52 -36.28 -43.38
C LEU A 347 16.45 -35.80 -42.38
N LYS A 348 15.19 -35.96 -42.76
CA LYS A 348 14.05 -35.83 -41.85
C LYS A 348 14.11 -36.96 -40.83
N HIS A 349 14.83 -36.76 -39.74
CA HIS A 349 14.78 -37.64 -38.57
C HIS A 349 13.42 -37.51 -37.89
N THR A 350 12.47 -38.22 -38.49
CA THR A 350 11.10 -38.42 -38.04
C THR A 350 11.11 -39.73 -37.28
N ILE A 351 10.85 -39.71 -35.97
CA ILE A 351 10.69 -40.96 -35.22
C ILE A 351 9.21 -41.34 -35.30
N SER A 352 8.93 -42.34 -36.13
CA SER A 352 7.65 -43.03 -36.24
C SER A 352 7.60 -44.15 -35.20
N ILE A 353 6.64 -44.08 -34.27
CA ILE A 353 6.32 -45.17 -33.36
C ILE A 353 4.97 -45.72 -33.81
N GLU A 354 4.96 -46.93 -34.36
CA GLU A 354 3.71 -47.64 -34.68
C GLU A 354 3.12 -48.23 -33.40
N THR A 355 1.83 -48.00 -33.21
CA THR A 355 1.00 -48.67 -32.21
C THR A 355 -0.24 -49.23 -32.90
N ASP A 356 -0.94 -50.14 -32.25
CA ASP A 356 -2.11 -50.86 -32.82
C ASP A 356 -3.28 -49.94 -33.22
N GLU A 357 -3.26 -48.67 -32.79
CA GLU A 357 -4.22 -47.60 -33.15
C GLU A 357 -3.68 -46.58 -34.18
N GLY A 358 -2.42 -46.70 -34.63
CA GLY A 358 -1.81 -45.85 -35.66
C GLY A 358 -0.37 -45.42 -35.38
N MET A 359 0.24 -44.70 -36.34
CA MET A 359 1.64 -44.27 -36.26
C MET A 359 1.79 -42.87 -35.62
N ALA A 360 2.45 -42.80 -34.47
CA ALA A 360 2.80 -41.55 -33.81
C ALA A 360 4.12 -40.97 -34.37
N ILE A 361 4.07 -39.73 -34.87
CA ILE A 361 5.20 -39.04 -35.49
C ILE A 361 5.77 -37.96 -34.56
N LEU A 362 7.02 -38.14 -34.13
CA LEU A 362 7.79 -37.15 -33.37
C LEU A 362 8.65 -36.26 -34.27
N TYR A 363 8.46 -34.94 -34.17
CA TYR A 363 9.25 -33.92 -34.88
C TYR A 363 10.46 -33.46 -34.04
N CYS A 364 11.64 -33.47 -34.65
CA CYS A 364 12.94 -33.41 -33.96
C CYS A 364 13.55 -32.00 -33.80
N SER A 365 12.73 -30.94 -33.69
CA SER A 365 13.23 -29.54 -33.64
C SER A 365 13.81 -29.12 -32.28
N ASP A 366 13.46 -29.80 -31.19
CA ASP A 366 13.84 -29.36 -29.82
C ASP A 366 15.14 -29.99 -29.28
N ILE A 367 15.74 -30.94 -30.00
CA ILE A 367 17.02 -31.56 -29.60
C ILE A 367 18.23 -30.68 -29.99
N GLU A 368 18.10 -29.86 -31.03
CA GLU A 368 19.17 -28.93 -31.46
C GLU A 368 19.48 -27.87 -30.39
N ARG A 369 18.51 -27.48 -29.56
CA ARG A 369 18.72 -26.54 -28.44
C ARG A 369 19.59 -27.12 -27.33
N LEU A 370 19.50 -28.43 -27.07
CA LEU A 370 20.39 -29.12 -26.13
C LEU A 370 21.82 -29.17 -26.73
N LYS A 371 21.95 -29.64 -27.98
CA LYS A 371 23.23 -29.67 -28.69
C LYS A 371 23.96 -28.32 -28.68
N ASN A 372 23.27 -27.22 -28.99
CA ASN A 372 23.95 -25.92 -29.12
C ASN A 372 24.47 -25.35 -27.79
N THR A 373 23.84 -25.68 -26.65
CA THR A 373 24.30 -25.21 -25.33
C THR A 373 25.46 -26.07 -24.80
N ASP A 374 25.41 -27.38 -25.10
CA ASP A 374 26.47 -28.32 -24.71
C ASP A 374 27.69 -28.24 -25.65
N VAL A 375 27.55 -27.87 -26.92
CA VAL A 375 28.67 -27.76 -27.87
C VAL A 375 29.67 -26.68 -27.46
N GLU A 376 29.25 -25.52 -26.94
CA GLU A 376 30.20 -24.52 -26.41
C GLU A 376 30.94 -25.05 -25.17
N GLN A 377 30.25 -25.70 -24.22
CA GLN A 377 30.89 -26.27 -23.03
C GLN A 377 31.80 -27.46 -23.34
N VAL A 378 31.45 -28.26 -24.35
CA VAL A 378 32.25 -29.38 -24.84
C VAL A 378 33.44 -28.89 -25.66
N LEU A 379 33.33 -27.80 -26.43
CA LEU A 379 34.46 -27.16 -27.11
C LEU A 379 35.45 -26.57 -26.09
N ASP A 380 34.98 -25.88 -25.06
CA ASP A 380 35.83 -25.39 -23.97
C ASP A 380 36.50 -26.54 -23.19
N ALA A 381 35.78 -27.64 -22.96
CA ALA A 381 36.35 -28.83 -22.34
C ALA A 381 37.38 -29.53 -23.24
N MET A 382 37.12 -29.66 -24.55
CA MET A 382 38.07 -30.20 -25.54
C MET A 382 39.35 -29.36 -25.61
N ASN A 383 39.24 -28.03 -25.54
CA ASN A 383 40.38 -27.11 -25.51
C ASN A 383 41.21 -27.18 -24.20
N SER A 384 40.66 -27.80 -23.14
CA SER A 384 41.33 -27.97 -21.83
C SER A 384 42.13 -29.27 -21.67
N GLY A 385 42.11 -30.17 -22.66
CA GLY A 385 43.10 -31.24 -22.78
C GLY A 385 43.00 -32.44 -21.82
N ASN A 386 41.81 -32.77 -21.30
CA ASN A 386 41.56 -34.06 -20.63
C ASN A 386 40.13 -34.57 -20.89
N THR A 387 39.98 -35.52 -21.83
CA THR A 387 38.69 -36.04 -22.30
C THR A 387 38.28 -37.35 -21.62
N ASP A 388 37.80 -37.25 -20.38
CA ASP A 388 37.25 -38.41 -19.67
C ASP A 388 35.91 -38.88 -20.25
N LYS A 389 35.81 -40.19 -20.55
CA LYS A 389 34.55 -40.90 -20.92
C LYS A 389 33.37 -40.64 -19.97
N LYS A 390 33.67 -40.19 -18.75
CA LYS A 390 32.74 -39.81 -17.70
C LYS A 390 31.84 -38.63 -18.10
N VAL A 391 32.35 -37.67 -18.88
CA VAL A 391 31.57 -36.49 -19.33
C VAL A 391 30.50 -36.92 -20.35
N TYR A 392 30.89 -37.72 -21.35
CA TYR A 392 29.96 -38.23 -22.37
C TYR A 392 28.86 -39.12 -21.77
N SER A 393 29.22 -40.06 -20.89
CA SER A 393 28.22 -40.91 -20.22
C SER A 393 27.30 -40.13 -19.27
N MET A 394 27.76 -39.05 -18.62
CA MET A 394 26.87 -38.15 -17.86
C MET A 394 25.92 -37.36 -18.78
N LEU A 395 26.38 -36.93 -19.95
CA LEU A 395 25.57 -36.21 -20.93
C LEU A 395 24.49 -37.10 -21.54
N GLU A 396 24.86 -38.32 -21.95
CA GLU A 396 23.95 -39.34 -22.48
C GLU A 396 22.85 -39.72 -21.47
N ASN A 397 23.23 -39.91 -20.20
CA ASN A 397 22.28 -40.13 -19.11
C ASN A 397 21.36 -38.91 -18.85
N LYS A 398 21.84 -37.66 -18.97
CA LYS A 398 20.98 -36.47 -18.87
C LYS A 398 19.96 -36.43 -20.02
N ILE A 399 20.40 -36.68 -21.25
CA ILE A 399 19.54 -36.69 -22.45
C ILE A 399 18.45 -37.77 -22.33
N ALA A 400 18.82 -39.00 -21.93
CA ALA A 400 17.87 -40.09 -21.70
C ALA A 400 16.84 -39.75 -20.61
N ASN A 401 17.28 -39.14 -19.50
CA ASN A 401 16.37 -38.69 -18.45
C ASN A 401 15.39 -37.60 -18.92
N GLU A 402 15.83 -36.63 -19.72
CA GLU A 402 14.96 -35.56 -20.23
C GLU A 402 13.96 -36.08 -21.29
N ILE A 403 14.35 -37.06 -22.12
CA ILE A 403 13.44 -37.80 -23.00
C ILE A 403 12.38 -38.53 -22.19
N ASN A 404 12.77 -39.24 -21.12
CA ASN A 404 11.84 -39.93 -20.21
C ASN A 404 10.86 -38.94 -19.53
N CYS A 405 11.32 -37.74 -19.17
CA CYS A 405 10.44 -36.68 -18.64
C CYS A 405 9.43 -36.18 -19.68
N ARG A 406 9.83 -36.07 -20.95
CA ARG A 406 8.95 -35.70 -22.07
C ARG A 406 7.89 -36.76 -22.36
N ILE A 407 8.28 -38.02 -22.38
CA ILE A 407 7.35 -39.16 -22.50
C ILE A 407 6.37 -39.13 -21.32
N ALA A 408 6.87 -39.03 -20.08
CA ALA A 408 6.03 -38.99 -18.88
C ALA A 408 5.02 -37.84 -18.87
N LEU A 409 5.38 -36.65 -19.37
CA LEU A 409 4.45 -35.52 -19.51
C LEU A 409 3.33 -35.80 -20.52
N GLN A 410 3.64 -36.44 -21.66
CA GLN A 410 2.62 -36.77 -22.66
C GLN A 410 1.73 -37.92 -22.18
N SER A 411 2.29 -38.94 -21.53
CA SER A 411 1.53 -40.00 -20.85
C SER A 411 0.59 -39.42 -19.78
N LEU A 412 1.07 -38.47 -18.97
CA LEU A 412 0.24 -37.77 -17.97
C LEU A 412 -0.93 -37.02 -18.61
N ARG A 413 -0.69 -36.32 -19.73
CA ARG A 413 -1.74 -35.60 -20.46
C ARG A 413 -2.76 -36.57 -21.07
N LYS A 414 -2.31 -37.59 -21.79
CA LYS A 414 -3.18 -38.56 -22.48
C LYS A 414 -4.02 -39.35 -21.48
N MET A 415 -3.45 -39.74 -20.34
CA MET A 415 -4.21 -40.37 -19.24
C MET A 415 -5.34 -39.46 -18.74
N ILE A 416 -5.02 -38.21 -18.34
CA ILE A 416 -6.02 -37.24 -17.86
C ILE A 416 -7.09 -36.93 -18.93
N GLU A 417 -6.74 -36.97 -20.22
CA GLU A 417 -7.69 -36.80 -21.32
C GLU A 417 -8.62 -38.01 -21.47
N LEU A 418 -8.09 -39.23 -21.51
CA LEU A 418 -8.87 -40.48 -21.56
C LEU A 418 -9.84 -40.60 -20.37
N ASP A 419 -9.41 -40.23 -19.16
CA ASP A 419 -10.26 -40.20 -17.96
C ASP A 419 -11.47 -39.25 -18.10
N SER A 420 -11.25 -38.12 -18.78
CA SER A 420 -12.27 -37.10 -19.03
C SER A 420 -13.29 -37.53 -20.10
N GLU A 421 -12.97 -38.58 -20.86
CA GLU A 421 -13.84 -39.22 -21.84
C GLU A 421 -14.56 -40.43 -21.21
N TRP A 422 -13.84 -41.28 -20.47
CA TRP A 422 -14.40 -42.41 -19.70
C TRP A 422 -15.46 -41.98 -18.67
N THR A 423 -15.35 -40.76 -18.11
CA THR A 423 -16.37 -40.20 -17.21
C THR A 423 -17.71 -39.90 -17.86
N ARG A 424 -17.81 -39.88 -19.20
CA ARG A 424 -19.12 -39.83 -19.90
C ARG A 424 -19.81 -41.19 -19.92
N TYR A 425 -19.04 -42.27 -19.99
CA TYR A 425 -19.53 -43.65 -20.05
C TYR A 425 -19.85 -44.25 -18.66
N ARG A 426 -19.09 -43.90 -17.61
CA ARG A 426 -19.19 -44.55 -16.28
C ARG A 426 -20.41 -44.17 -15.43
N LYS A 427 -21.45 -43.53 -15.97
CA LYS A 427 -22.69 -43.19 -15.22
C LYS A 427 -23.60 -44.40 -14.91
N THR A 428 -23.25 -45.61 -15.35
CA THR A 428 -24.14 -46.77 -15.41
C THR A 428 -23.55 -48.10 -14.91
N SER A 429 -22.41 -48.12 -14.19
CA SER A 429 -21.78 -49.37 -13.71
C SER A 429 -21.29 -49.32 -12.26
N SER A 430 -21.16 -50.50 -11.62
CA SER A 430 -21.21 -50.69 -10.16
C SER A 430 -19.90 -50.48 -9.39
N ASN A 431 -20.02 -50.36 -8.06
CA ASN A 431 -19.02 -49.71 -7.20
C ASN A 431 -17.75 -50.53 -6.88
N ALA A 432 -17.72 -51.85 -7.06
CA ALA A 432 -16.61 -52.68 -6.55
C ALA A 432 -15.29 -52.51 -7.34
N GLN A 433 -15.37 -52.57 -8.68
CA GLN A 433 -14.21 -52.46 -9.59
C GLN A 433 -13.47 -51.11 -9.47
N SER A 434 -14.18 -50.08 -8.99
CA SER A 434 -13.69 -48.69 -8.91
C SER A 434 -12.48 -48.49 -7.99
N SER A 435 -12.30 -49.35 -6.99
CA SER A 435 -11.28 -49.21 -5.95
C SER A 435 -9.87 -49.61 -6.42
N ILE A 436 -9.74 -50.76 -7.09
CA ILE A 436 -8.46 -51.28 -7.60
C ILE A 436 -7.94 -50.40 -8.75
N GLU A 437 -8.85 -49.95 -9.63
CA GLU A 437 -8.51 -49.00 -10.69
C GLU A 437 -7.99 -47.66 -10.15
N ALA A 438 -8.58 -47.15 -9.04
CA ALA A 438 -8.11 -45.94 -8.40
C ALA A 438 -6.70 -46.11 -7.78
N ILE A 439 -6.41 -47.26 -7.18
CA ILE A 439 -5.07 -47.56 -6.64
C ILE A 439 -4.03 -47.63 -7.76
N ASN A 440 -4.33 -48.33 -8.87
CA ASN A 440 -3.43 -48.42 -10.03
C ASN A 440 -3.20 -47.06 -10.68
N ARG A 441 -4.26 -46.25 -10.84
CA ARG A 441 -4.19 -44.85 -11.28
C ARG A 441 -3.23 -44.04 -10.42
N ASP A 442 -3.41 -44.06 -9.10
CA ASP A 442 -2.62 -43.26 -8.17
C ASP A 442 -1.13 -43.68 -8.17
N MET A 443 -0.85 -44.97 -8.37
CA MET A 443 0.52 -45.45 -8.55
C MET A 443 1.16 -44.95 -9.85
N ILE A 444 0.42 -44.98 -10.98
CA ILE A 444 0.90 -44.46 -12.28
C ILE A 444 1.09 -42.94 -12.22
N LEU A 445 0.12 -42.19 -11.68
CA LEU A 445 0.24 -40.75 -11.42
C LEU A 445 1.48 -40.43 -10.59
N GLN A 446 1.74 -41.20 -9.53
CA GLN A 446 2.92 -41.01 -8.68
C GLN A 446 4.22 -41.21 -9.45
N GLN A 447 4.32 -42.24 -10.29
CA GLN A 447 5.51 -42.49 -11.12
C GLN A 447 5.71 -41.37 -12.16
N LEU A 448 4.68 -41.01 -12.92
CA LEU A 448 4.74 -39.97 -13.94
C LEU A 448 5.12 -38.60 -13.34
N VAL A 449 4.51 -38.20 -12.23
CA VAL A 449 4.86 -36.94 -11.55
C VAL A 449 6.27 -36.95 -10.98
N ASN A 450 6.73 -38.07 -10.41
CA ASN A 450 8.11 -38.19 -9.91
C ASN A 450 9.15 -38.20 -11.04
N LEU A 451 8.80 -38.62 -12.26
CA LEU A 451 9.65 -38.46 -13.44
C LEU A 451 9.69 -37.00 -13.88
N ILE A 452 8.54 -36.34 -14.09
CA ILE A 452 8.48 -34.95 -14.54
C ILE A 452 9.19 -33.98 -13.58
N VAL A 453 9.09 -34.21 -12.26
CA VAL A 453 9.79 -33.41 -11.24
C VAL A 453 11.33 -33.49 -11.35
N LYS A 454 11.89 -34.55 -11.95
CA LYS A 454 13.34 -34.69 -12.17
C LYS A 454 13.86 -34.00 -13.44
N SER A 455 12.98 -33.49 -14.32
CA SER A 455 13.37 -32.76 -15.54
C SER A 455 14.21 -31.52 -15.19
N GLN A 456 15.24 -31.22 -15.97
CA GLN A 456 15.99 -29.98 -15.80
C GLN A 456 15.28 -28.77 -16.44
N ASP A 457 14.30 -29.01 -17.32
CA ASP A 457 13.52 -27.96 -17.96
C ASP A 457 12.35 -27.48 -17.07
N SER A 458 12.43 -26.22 -16.65
CA SER A 458 11.37 -25.55 -15.90
C SER A 458 10.03 -25.44 -16.64
N GLU A 459 10.02 -25.42 -17.98
CA GLU A 459 8.79 -25.41 -18.77
C GLU A 459 8.05 -26.77 -18.67
N MET A 460 8.77 -27.89 -18.60
CA MET A 460 8.18 -29.23 -18.44
C MET A 460 7.34 -29.33 -17.16
N ILE A 461 7.83 -28.73 -16.07
CA ILE A 461 7.13 -28.74 -14.78
C ILE A 461 5.90 -27.82 -14.80
N LEU A 462 5.99 -26.64 -15.42
CA LEU A 462 4.84 -25.76 -15.60
C LEU A 462 3.78 -26.35 -16.54
N GLN A 463 4.19 -27.16 -17.51
CA GLN A 463 3.29 -27.91 -18.38
C GLN A 463 2.64 -29.09 -17.64
N GLY A 464 3.38 -29.78 -16.76
CA GLY A 464 2.84 -30.81 -15.86
C GLY A 464 1.80 -30.23 -14.90
N LEU A 465 2.12 -29.13 -14.22
CA LEU A 465 1.20 -28.41 -13.34
C LEU A 465 -0.05 -27.91 -14.11
N LYS A 466 0.12 -27.46 -15.35
CA LYS A 466 -1.01 -27.10 -16.23
C LYS A 466 -1.86 -28.33 -16.61
N ALA A 467 -1.26 -29.50 -16.83
CA ALA A 467 -1.98 -30.75 -17.12
C ALA A 467 -2.81 -31.21 -15.91
N LEU A 468 -2.20 -31.25 -14.71
CA LEU A 468 -2.89 -31.58 -13.46
C LEU A 468 -4.08 -30.66 -13.13
N LYS A 469 -4.19 -29.47 -13.75
CA LYS A 469 -5.41 -28.63 -13.64
C LYS A 469 -6.66 -29.36 -14.15
N ARG A 470 -6.54 -30.19 -15.19
CA ARG A 470 -7.66 -30.89 -15.84
C ARG A 470 -8.10 -32.14 -15.09
N ASP A 471 -7.26 -32.68 -14.21
CA ASP A 471 -7.59 -33.86 -13.42
C ASP A 471 -8.70 -33.56 -12.40
N ARG A 472 -9.84 -34.26 -12.60
CA ARG A 472 -11.06 -34.19 -11.79
C ARG A 472 -11.21 -35.38 -10.83
N PHE A 473 -10.37 -36.41 -10.95
CA PHE A 473 -10.56 -37.70 -10.29
C PHE A 473 -9.88 -37.77 -8.91
N SER A 474 -8.76 -37.05 -8.76
CA SER A 474 -7.99 -37.02 -7.52
C SER A 474 -8.67 -36.22 -6.41
N PRO A 475 -8.45 -36.59 -5.13
CA PRO A 475 -9.16 -36.01 -3.99
C PRO A 475 -8.88 -34.50 -3.79
N SER A 476 -9.72 -33.85 -2.98
CA SER A 476 -9.62 -32.43 -2.62
C SER A 476 -8.24 -32.03 -2.06
N THR A 477 -7.52 -32.99 -1.45
CA THR A 477 -6.09 -32.95 -1.12
C THR A 477 -5.25 -33.73 -2.14
N ASN A 478 -5.05 -33.13 -3.32
CA ASN A 478 -4.27 -33.76 -4.40
C ASN A 478 -2.74 -33.64 -4.14
N ILE A 479 -2.15 -34.76 -3.72
CA ILE A 479 -0.72 -34.93 -3.41
C ILE A 479 0.19 -34.66 -4.64
N TYR A 480 -0.29 -34.91 -5.85
CA TYR A 480 0.46 -34.71 -7.10
C TYR A 480 0.61 -33.23 -7.45
N LYS A 481 -0.47 -32.45 -7.27
CA LYS A 481 -0.48 -30.99 -7.37
C LYS A 481 0.47 -30.41 -6.32
N ASP A 482 0.43 -30.91 -5.09
CA ASP A 482 1.36 -30.50 -4.03
C ASP A 482 2.83 -30.74 -4.39
N ARG A 483 3.19 -31.92 -4.92
CA ARG A 483 4.56 -32.22 -5.36
C ARG A 483 5.05 -31.28 -6.46
N MET A 484 4.26 -31.06 -7.51
CA MET A 484 4.62 -30.13 -8.58
C MET A 484 4.66 -28.68 -8.11
N CYS A 485 3.75 -28.26 -7.22
CA CYS A 485 3.78 -26.94 -6.61
C CYS A 485 5.07 -26.74 -5.79
N ASN A 486 5.46 -27.70 -4.97
CA ASN A 486 6.71 -27.64 -4.20
C ASN A 486 7.92 -27.51 -5.13
N GLU A 487 8.00 -28.28 -6.21
CA GLU A 487 9.10 -28.17 -7.17
C GLU A 487 9.14 -26.80 -7.88
N VAL A 488 7.99 -26.26 -8.28
CA VAL A 488 7.90 -24.88 -8.80
C VAL A 488 8.33 -23.85 -7.75
N MET A 489 8.08 -24.11 -6.46
CA MET A 489 8.57 -23.24 -5.38
C MET A 489 10.08 -23.30 -5.24
N ILE A 490 10.69 -24.49 -5.33
CA ILE A 490 12.15 -24.69 -5.24
C ILE A 490 12.84 -23.92 -6.38
N ARG A 491 12.39 -24.09 -7.62
CA ARG A 491 12.95 -23.38 -8.79
C ARG A 491 12.72 -21.87 -8.76
N ALA A 492 11.65 -21.42 -8.11
CA ALA A 492 11.45 -20.00 -7.85
C ALA A 492 12.49 -19.47 -6.85
N THR A 493 12.74 -20.17 -5.74
CA THR A 493 13.73 -19.75 -4.74
C THR A 493 15.17 -19.84 -5.22
N ASP A 494 15.48 -20.82 -6.07
CA ASP A 494 16.81 -21.02 -6.67
C ASP A 494 17.06 -20.08 -7.87
N GLY A 495 16.04 -19.34 -8.33
CA GLY A 495 16.15 -18.37 -9.42
C GLY A 495 16.25 -19.00 -10.82
N GLU A 496 15.85 -20.26 -10.97
CA GLU A 496 15.83 -20.96 -12.27
C GLU A 496 14.66 -20.52 -13.17
N LEU A 497 13.55 -20.09 -12.56
CA LEU A 497 12.39 -19.61 -13.30
C LEU A 497 12.61 -18.20 -13.88
N THR A 498 12.36 -18.05 -15.19
CA THR A 498 12.23 -16.71 -15.81
C THR A 498 10.98 -15.98 -15.31
N ILE A 499 10.95 -14.66 -15.42
CA ILE A 499 9.80 -13.85 -14.98
C ILE A 499 8.51 -14.20 -15.74
N SER A 500 8.60 -14.52 -17.04
CA SER A 500 7.45 -15.00 -17.82
C SER A 500 6.92 -16.34 -17.28
N GLN A 501 7.81 -17.25 -16.91
CA GLN A 501 7.48 -18.52 -16.24
C GLN A 501 6.87 -18.30 -14.85
N LEU A 502 7.38 -17.35 -14.04
CA LEU A 502 6.80 -16.98 -12.74
C LEU A 502 5.37 -16.43 -12.88
N ILE A 503 5.13 -15.50 -13.81
CA ILE A 503 3.77 -14.98 -14.10
C ILE A 503 2.84 -16.12 -14.53
N ARG A 504 3.34 -17.05 -15.34
CA ARG A 504 2.58 -18.22 -15.80
C ARG A 504 2.28 -19.20 -14.66
N ALA A 505 3.24 -19.45 -13.77
CA ALA A 505 3.06 -20.25 -12.56
C ALA A 505 1.95 -19.67 -11.68
N MET A 506 2.01 -18.37 -11.37
CA MET A 506 0.97 -17.66 -10.62
C MET A 506 -0.41 -17.83 -11.27
N ARG A 507 -0.51 -17.64 -12.60
CA ARG A 507 -1.78 -17.83 -13.35
C ARG A 507 -2.29 -19.28 -13.31
N ILE A 508 -1.43 -20.29 -13.17
CA ILE A 508 -1.85 -21.68 -13.01
C ILE A 508 -2.35 -21.91 -11.57
N LEU A 509 -1.57 -21.50 -10.56
CA LEU A 509 -1.89 -21.67 -9.14
C LEU A 509 -3.19 -20.97 -8.72
N VAL A 510 -3.44 -19.75 -9.20
CA VAL A 510 -4.70 -19.01 -8.94
C VAL A 510 -5.92 -19.83 -9.36
N ASN A 511 -5.81 -20.56 -10.47
CA ASN A 511 -6.91 -21.36 -11.03
C ASN A 511 -7.18 -22.66 -10.26
N TYR A 512 -6.38 -23.01 -9.24
CA TYR A 512 -6.63 -24.19 -8.40
C TYR A 512 -7.61 -23.92 -7.24
N GLY A 513 -7.97 -22.66 -6.98
CA GLY A 513 -9.05 -22.26 -6.05
C GLY A 513 -8.80 -22.48 -4.54
N ASN A 514 -7.88 -23.37 -4.16
CA ASN A 514 -7.58 -23.75 -2.77
C ASN A 514 -6.62 -22.74 -2.09
N SER A 515 -6.86 -22.46 -0.80
CA SER A 515 -6.05 -21.55 0.02
C SER A 515 -4.57 -21.96 0.13
N LYS A 516 -4.25 -23.27 0.09
CA LYS A 516 -2.88 -23.78 0.14
C LYS A 516 -2.00 -23.21 -0.99
N TYR A 517 -2.54 -23.13 -2.20
CA TYR A 517 -1.80 -22.61 -3.37
C TYR A 517 -1.69 -21.08 -3.37
N ARG A 518 -2.49 -20.35 -2.56
CA ARG A 518 -2.28 -18.92 -2.32
C ARG A 518 -1.00 -18.68 -1.51
N ASN A 519 -0.72 -19.52 -0.52
CA ASN A 519 0.55 -19.46 0.22
C ASN A 519 1.75 -19.74 -0.70
N CYS A 520 1.61 -20.62 -1.70
CA CYS A 520 2.64 -20.83 -2.72
C CYS A 520 2.87 -19.55 -3.55
N ILE A 521 1.80 -18.88 -4.02
CA ILE A 521 1.91 -17.59 -4.72
C ILE A 521 2.64 -16.55 -3.85
N ASP A 522 2.27 -16.44 -2.56
CA ASP A 522 2.92 -15.60 -1.55
C ASP A 522 4.37 -15.98 -1.19
N MET A 523 4.95 -16.99 -1.85
CA MET A 523 6.37 -17.32 -1.77
C MET A 523 7.10 -17.13 -3.12
N LEU A 524 6.39 -17.02 -4.24
CA LEU A 524 6.98 -16.79 -5.57
C LEU A 524 7.60 -15.38 -5.71
N TRP A 525 7.33 -14.46 -4.78
CA TRP A 525 8.01 -13.16 -4.72
C TRP A 525 9.52 -13.29 -4.53
N VAL A 526 10.01 -14.38 -3.90
CA VAL A 526 11.45 -14.62 -3.74
C VAL A 526 12.11 -14.77 -5.11
N GLY A 527 11.48 -15.52 -6.03
CA GLY A 527 11.96 -15.64 -7.41
C GLY A 527 11.91 -14.33 -8.19
N LEU A 528 10.88 -13.49 -7.96
CA LEU A 528 10.84 -12.14 -8.52
C LEU A 528 11.98 -11.24 -7.99
N ALA A 529 12.33 -11.37 -6.70
CA ALA A 529 13.44 -10.63 -6.10
C ALA A 529 14.81 -11.13 -6.60
N CYS A 530 15.00 -12.45 -6.74
CA CYS A 530 16.20 -13.03 -7.34
C CYS A 530 16.41 -12.59 -8.80
N LYS A 531 15.30 -12.36 -9.52
CA LYS A 531 15.28 -11.96 -10.94
C LYS A 531 14.97 -10.47 -11.16
N GLU A 532 15.18 -9.61 -10.15
CA GLU A 532 14.85 -8.18 -10.20
C GLU A 532 15.42 -7.46 -11.44
N GLN A 533 16.64 -7.82 -11.85
CA GLN A 533 17.35 -7.20 -12.98
C GLN A 533 16.80 -7.62 -14.36
N ASP A 534 16.17 -8.80 -14.45
CA ASP A 534 15.63 -9.35 -15.70
C ASP A 534 14.24 -8.78 -16.06
N ILE A 535 13.67 -7.92 -15.20
CA ILE A 535 12.35 -7.30 -15.40
C ILE A 535 12.41 -6.29 -16.55
N LYS A 536 11.82 -6.67 -17.69
CA LYS A 536 11.68 -5.85 -18.89
C LYS A 536 10.38 -5.02 -18.89
N PRO A 537 10.31 -3.89 -19.63
CA PRO A 537 9.14 -3.00 -19.61
C PRO A 537 7.83 -3.67 -20.03
N ASP A 538 7.87 -4.61 -20.97
CA ASP A 538 6.72 -5.38 -21.46
C ASP A 538 6.11 -6.30 -20.38
N LEU A 539 6.91 -6.72 -19.39
CA LEU A 539 6.49 -7.58 -18.29
C LEU A 539 5.91 -6.79 -17.10
N LEU A 540 6.14 -5.48 -17.00
CA LEU A 540 5.64 -4.65 -15.89
C LEU A 540 4.10 -4.68 -15.80
N VAL A 541 3.37 -4.49 -16.90
CA VAL A 541 1.89 -4.51 -16.88
C VAL A 541 1.33 -5.88 -16.42
N PRO A 542 1.79 -7.04 -16.94
CA PRO A 542 1.48 -8.35 -16.38
C PRO A 542 1.78 -8.52 -14.89
N LEU A 543 2.91 -8.00 -14.39
CA LEU A 543 3.33 -8.10 -12.99
C LEU A 543 2.46 -7.23 -12.06
N PHE A 544 2.20 -5.97 -12.42
CA PHE A 544 1.27 -5.14 -11.65
C PHE A 544 -0.15 -5.75 -11.62
N ARG A 545 -0.58 -6.40 -12.70
CA ARG A 545 -1.86 -7.15 -12.73
C ARG A 545 -1.84 -8.43 -11.87
N SER A 546 -0.68 -8.96 -11.50
CA SER A 546 -0.57 -10.13 -10.61
C SER A 546 -0.54 -9.75 -9.12
N LEU A 547 -0.31 -8.49 -8.76
CA LEU A 547 -0.33 -7.99 -7.36
C LEU A 547 -1.59 -8.43 -6.58
N LYS A 548 -2.75 -8.46 -7.23
CA LYS A 548 -4.03 -8.88 -6.63
C LYS A 548 -4.10 -10.36 -6.19
N TYR A 549 -3.11 -11.17 -6.55
CA TYR A 549 -3.03 -12.59 -6.17
C TYR A 549 -2.14 -12.85 -4.95
N PHE A 550 -1.28 -11.88 -4.58
CA PHE A 550 -0.50 -11.91 -3.36
C PHE A 550 -1.34 -11.39 -2.19
N GLN A 551 -1.13 -11.95 -1.00
CA GLN A 551 -1.74 -11.49 0.24
C GLN A 551 -0.67 -10.98 1.19
N ARG A 552 0.19 -11.87 1.70
CA ARG A 552 1.24 -11.54 2.68
C ARG A 552 2.48 -10.91 2.07
N SER A 553 2.81 -11.22 0.81
CA SER A 553 4.00 -10.67 0.15
C SER A 553 3.68 -9.54 -0.83
N LYS A 554 2.44 -9.03 -0.83
CA LYS A 554 1.96 -8.02 -1.78
C LYS A 554 2.86 -6.77 -1.76
N ASP A 555 3.16 -6.25 -0.58
CA ASP A 555 3.87 -4.97 -0.44
C ASP A 555 5.35 -5.11 -0.84
N MET A 556 5.98 -6.25 -0.54
CA MET A 556 7.33 -6.58 -1.01
C MET A 556 7.42 -6.64 -2.54
N VAL A 557 6.45 -7.29 -3.19
CA VAL A 557 6.37 -7.30 -4.67
C VAL A 557 6.10 -5.90 -5.20
N GLN A 558 5.22 -5.13 -4.55
CA GLN A 558 4.90 -3.77 -4.95
C GLN A 558 6.14 -2.85 -4.90
N ILE A 559 6.93 -2.87 -3.83
CA ILE A 559 8.20 -2.11 -3.72
C ILE A 559 9.17 -2.45 -4.84
N ILE A 560 9.34 -3.75 -5.16
CA ILE A 560 10.20 -4.20 -6.27
C ILE A 560 9.71 -3.64 -7.62
N LEU A 561 8.40 -3.67 -7.87
CA LEU A 561 7.82 -3.20 -9.12
C LEU A 561 7.81 -1.66 -9.22
N GLU A 562 7.66 -0.94 -8.12
CA GLU A 562 7.74 0.52 -8.04
C GLU A 562 9.14 1.03 -8.35
N LYS A 563 10.15 0.42 -7.74
CA LYS A 563 11.56 0.66 -8.06
C LYS A 563 11.82 0.45 -9.56
N LYS A 564 11.38 -0.69 -10.14
CA LYS A 564 11.58 -0.97 -11.58
C LYS A 564 10.79 -0.04 -12.49
N LEU A 565 9.60 0.40 -12.10
CA LEU A 565 8.86 1.43 -12.81
C LEU A 565 9.62 2.76 -12.80
N SER A 566 10.22 3.15 -11.68
CA SER A 566 11.01 4.39 -11.55
C SER A 566 12.28 4.39 -12.43
N GLU A 567 12.83 3.22 -12.74
CA GLU A 567 13.95 3.03 -13.66
C GLU A 567 13.54 3.00 -15.15
N GLN A 568 12.31 2.54 -15.47
CA GLN A 568 11.92 2.17 -16.84
C GLN A 568 10.73 2.95 -17.44
N TRP A 569 10.10 3.88 -16.70
CA TRP A 569 8.88 4.59 -17.12
C TRP A 569 8.96 5.23 -18.52
N LEU A 570 10.13 5.76 -18.93
CA LEU A 570 10.36 6.34 -20.27
C LEU A 570 10.05 5.38 -21.44
N LYS A 571 10.10 4.06 -21.21
CA LYS A 571 9.86 3.03 -22.24
C LYS A 571 8.40 2.58 -22.32
N LEU A 572 7.50 3.16 -21.51
CA LEU A 572 6.09 2.76 -21.43
C LEU A 572 5.18 3.69 -22.24
N THR A 573 4.11 3.13 -22.80
CA THR A 573 3.02 3.93 -23.41
C THR A 573 2.02 4.42 -22.36
N GLY A 574 1.21 5.43 -22.69
CA GLY A 574 0.19 5.96 -21.79
C GLY A 574 -0.84 4.89 -21.38
N SER A 575 -1.23 3.98 -22.28
CA SER A 575 -2.11 2.84 -21.93
C SER A 575 -1.45 1.83 -20.98
N GLN A 576 -0.13 1.62 -21.09
CA GLN A 576 0.61 0.76 -20.16
C GLN A 576 0.68 1.41 -18.77
N MET A 577 1.05 2.69 -18.70
CA MET A 577 1.07 3.47 -17.46
C MET A 577 -0.31 3.51 -16.79
N ALA A 578 -1.37 3.78 -17.56
CA ALA A 578 -2.76 3.72 -17.10
C ALA A 578 -3.12 2.34 -16.53
N SER A 579 -2.72 1.25 -17.21
CA SER A 579 -2.98 -0.10 -16.71
C SER A 579 -2.21 -0.43 -15.44
N ILE A 580 -1.03 0.15 -15.21
CA ILE A 580 -0.27 -0.03 -13.96
C ILE A 580 -0.97 0.70 -12.82
N LEU A 581 -1.26 1.99 -12.99
CA LEU A 581 -1.99 2.80 -12.01
C LEU A 581 -3.33 2.15 -11.63
N ASN A 582 -4.09 1.66 -12.61
CA ASN A 582 -5.38 1.00 -12.36
C ASN A 582 -5.29 -0.31 -11.54
N CYS A 583 -4.11 -0.94 -11.44
CA CYS A 583 -3.94 -2.14 -10.60
C CYS A 583 -3.77 -1.83 -9.09
N LEU A 584 -3.45 -0.58 -8.73
CA LEU A 584 -3.14 -0.20 -7.36
C LEU A 584 -4.40 0.22 -6.60
N TYR A 585 -4.88 -0.65 -5.71
CA TYR A 585 -6.02 -0.39 -4.83
C TYR A 585 -5.53 -0.19 -3.39
N GLY A 586 -5.81 0.98 -2.81
CA GLY A 586 -5.34 1.40 -1.47
C GLY A 586 -4.71 2.79 -1.50
N LYS A 587 -4.54 3.43 -0.34
CA LYS A 587 -3.93 4.78 -0.21
C LYS A 587 -2.42 4.77 0.05
N GLU A 588 -1.89 3.68 0.61
CA GLU A 588 -0.65 3.73 1.39
C GLU A 588 0.65 3.50 0.59
N SER A 589 0.54 3.14 -0.68
CA SER A 589 1.69 2.80 -1.54
C SER A 589 1.57 3.39 -2.96
N LEU A 590 0.85 4.50 -3.15
CA LEU A 590 0.68 5.10 -4.49
C LEU A 590 1.78 6.08 -4.90
N GLN A 591 2.60 6.58 -3.98
CA GLN A 591 3.37 7.82 -4.19
C GLN A 591 4.50 7.68 -5.21
N GLU A 592 5.22 6.55 -5.25
CA GLU A 592 6.30 6.33 -6.24
C GLU A 592 5.75 6.09 -7.67
N CYS A 593 4.67 5.32 -7.79
CA CYS A 593 3.98 5.13 -9.07
C CYS A 593 3.39 6.44 -9.61
N LEU A 594 2.76 7.26 -8.76
CA LEU A 594 2.21 8.55 -9.17
C LEU A 594 3.31 9.57 -9.52
N SER A 595 4.42 9.58 -8.78
CA SER A 595 5.62 10.36 -9.15
C SER A 595 6.20 9.94 -10.50
N SER A 596 6.28 8.63 -10.77
CA SER A 596 6.72 8.10 -12.06
C SER A 596 5.74 8.46 -13.20
N ALA A 597 4.44 8.47 -12.94
CA ALA A 597 3.42 8.94 -13.88
C ALA A 597 3.53 10.46 -14.16
N SER A 598 3.84 11.29 -13.17
CA SER A 598 4.11 12.73 -13.38
C SER A 598 5.36 12.97 -14.21
N LYS A 599 6.45 12.22 -13.97
CA LYS A 599 7.67 12.27 -14.80
C LYS A 599 7.39 11.85 -16.24
N TRP A 600 6.64 10.76 -16.42
CA TRP A 600 6.19 10.29 -17.73
C TRP A 600 5.36 11.33 -18.47
N ALA A 601 4.38 11.97 -17.81
CA ALA A 601 3.56 13.01 -18.41
C ALA A 601 4.43 14.19 -18.93
N ASN A 602 5.37 14.68 -18.12
CA ASN A 602 6.21 15.83 -18.49
C ASN A 602 7.10 15.59 -19.73
N VAL A 603 7.43 14.34 -20.05
CA VAL A 603 8.34 13.99 -21.16
C VAL A 603 7.63 13.34 -22.36
N SER A 604 6.77 12.35 -22.11
CA SER A 604 6.24 11.45 -23.15
C SER A 604 4.83 11.82 -23.63
N MET A 605 4.17 12.81 -23.01
CA MET A 605 2.79 13.17 -23.34
C MET A 605 2.65 13.80 -24.73
N THR A 606 3.58 14.68 -25.13
CA THR A 606 3.61 15.34 -26.46
C THR A 606 3.84 14.37 -27.61
N THR A 607 4.47 13.22 -27.35
CA THR A 607 4.76 12.16 -28.34
C THR A 607 3.76 11.01 -28.30
N SER A 608 2.76 11.04 -27.41
CA SER A 608 1.81 9.94 -27.20
C SER A 608 0.62 9.99 -28.16
N THR A 609 0.02 8.82 -28.44
CA THR A 609 -1.22 8.74 -29.23
C THR A 609 -2.42 9.25 -28.44
N GLU A 610 -3.43 9.80 -29.13
CA GLU A 610 -4.66 10.30 -28.48
C GLU A 610 -5.33 9.21 -27.60
N LYS A 611 -5.34 7.95 -28.08
CA LYS A 611 -5.88 6.79 -27.36
C LYS A 611 -5.11 6.47 -26.07
N ASP A 612 -3.78 6.56 -26.10
CA ASP A 612 -2.95 6.39 -24.91
C ASP A 612 -3.23 7.48 -23.87
N LEU A 613 -3.44 8.72 -24.32
CA LEU A 613 -3.74 9.86 -23.45
C LEU A 613 -5.14 9.78 -22.83
N VAL A 614 -6.16 9.37 -23.58
CA VAL A 614 -7.51 9.09 -23.05
C VAL A 614 -7.43 8.11 -21.87
N ASN A 615 -6.69 7.00 -22.05
CA ASN A 615 -6.52 5.97 -21.02
C ASN A 615 -5.73 6.49 -19.80
N PHE A 616 -4.65 7.24 -20.04
CA PHE A 616 -3.80 7.80 -18.98
C PHE A 616 -4.57 8.82 -18.13
N ILE A 617 -5.20 9.82 -18.75
CA ILE A 617 -5.97 10.86 -18.08
C ILE A 617 -7.16 10.25 -17.33
N GLY A 618 -7.86 9.28 -17.93
CA GLY A 618 -8.94 8.54 -17.27
C GLY A 618 -8.48 7.76 -16.02
N SER A 619 -7.24 7.24 -16.03
CA SER A 619 -6.64 6.62 -14.84
C SER A 619 -6.31 7.64 -13.75
N LEU A 620 -5.69 8.77 -14.11
CA LEU A 620 -5.41 9.87 -13.16
C LEU A 620 -6.68 10.40 -12.49
N ARG A 621 -7.75 10.61 -13.28
CA ARG A 621 -9.10 10.98 -12.81
C ARG A 621 -9.63 9.95 -11.80
N THR A 622 -9.51 8.66 -12.12
CA THR A 622 -9.95 7.55 -11.24
C THR A 622 -9.16 7.51 -9.92
N LYS A 623 -7.89 7.91 -9.92
CA LYS A 623 -7.06 8.01 -8.70
C LYS A 623 -7.19 9.34 -7.96
N LYS A 624 -7.93 10.31 -8.51
CA LYS A 624 -8.02 11.69 -8.01
C LYS A 624 -6.66 12.34 -7.76
N TYR A 625 -5.70 12.10 -8.66
CA TYR A 625 -4.35 12.61 -8.55
C TYR A 625 -4.14 13.86 -9.41
N VAL A 626 -3.60 14.91 -8.80
CA VAL A 626 -3.21 16.16 -9.46
C VAL A 626 -1.75 16.45 -9.17
N ASN A 627 -1.02 16.98 -10.15
CA ASN A 627 0.38 17.39 -10.02
C ASN A 627 0.67 18.52 -11.02
N GLU A 628 1.45 19.53 -10.61
CA GLU A 628 1.83 20.66 -11.47
C GLU A 628 2.51 20.21 -12.77
N ASN A 629 3.34 19.15 -12.72
CA ASN A 629 4.00 18.61 -13.91
C ASN A 629 2.99 18.03 -14.92
N ILE A 630 1.89 17.44 -14.43
CA ILE A 630 0.82 16.89 -15.28
C ILE A 630 0.01 18.04 -15.89
N GLU A 631 -0.29 19.08 -15.12
CA GLU A 631 -0.98 20.28 -15.62
C GLU A 631 -0.15 21.01 -16.69
N GLN A 632 1.16 21.20 -16.46
CA GLN A 632 2.06 21.78 -17.45
C GLN A 632 2.22 20.90 -18.69
N ALA A 633 2.28 19.57 -18.54
CA ALA A 633 2.32 18.63 -19.66
C ALA A 633 1.04 18.69 -20.51
N LEU A 634 -0.13 18.72 -19.86
CA LEU A 634 -1.43 18.94 -20.49
C LEU A 634 -1.44 20.26 -21.27
N ALA A 635 -1.03 21.37 -20.65
CA ALA A 635 -0.96 22.67 -21.31
C ALA A 635 -0.07 22.61 -22.56
N ARG A 636 1.16 22.10 -22.46
CA ARG A 636 2.08 21.96 -23.61
C ARG A 636 1.51 21.05 -24.69
N TYR A 637 0.86 19.94 -24.34
CA TYR A 637 0.23 19.04 -25.30
C TYR A 637 -0.86 19.76 -26.09
N VAL A 638 -1.85 20.34 -25.40
CA VAL A 638 -3.00 20.95 -26.07
C VAL A 638 -2.60 22.21 -26.84
N THR A 639 -1.64 23.02 -26.37
CA THR A 639 -1.14 24.17 -27.15
C THR A 639 -0.33 23.78 -28.38
N SER A 640 0.40 22.67 -28.36
CA SER A 640 1.21 22.22 -29.51
C SER A 640 0.43 21.39 -30.53
N LYS A 641 -0.65 20.71 -30.10
CA LYS A 641 -1.44 19.80 -30.93
C LYS A 641 -2.92 20.20 -31.11
N GLY A 642 -3.40 21.28 -30.51
CA GLY A 642 -4.82 21.66 -30.51
C GLY A 642 -5.48 21.89 -31.88
N THR A 643 -4.70 22.11 -32.94
CA THR A 643 -5.17 22.14 -34.34
C THR A 643 -5.15 20.79 -35.04
N GLU A 644 -4.33 19.84 -34.56
CA GLU A 644 -4.19 18.48 -35.09
C GLU A 644 -5.12 17.46 -34.41
N MET A 645 -5.61 17.77 -33.20
CA MET A 645 -6.47 16.89 -32.41
C MET A 645 -7.76 16.53 -33.15
N LYS A 646 -8.09 15.23 -33.19
CA LYS A 646 -9.27 14.71 -33.92
C LYS A 646 -10.26 13.99 -33.02
N ASP A 647 -9.82 13.19 -32.05
CA ASP A 647 -10.73 12.40 -31.21
C ASP A 647 -11.46 13.27 -30.15
N PRO A 648 -12.79 13.49 -30.25
CA PRO A 648 -13.53 14.26 -29.25
C PRO A 648 -13.54 13.60 -27.87
N ARG A 649 -13.24 12.29 -27.77
CA ARG A 649 -13.10 11.59 -26.48
C ARG A 649 -11.87 12.05 -25.70
N LEU A 650 -10.81 12.50 -26.38
CA LEU A 650 -9.63 13.07 -25.71
C LEU A 650 -9.97 14.41 -25.08
N ILE A 651 -10.64 15.29 -25.82
CA ILE A 651 -11.13 16.57 -25.30
C ILE A 651 -12.06 16.33 -24.12
N ALA A 652 -13.06 15.46 -24.24
CA ALA A 652 -13.96 15.10 -23.14
C ALA A 652 -13.22 14.53 -21.91
N SER A 653 -12.18 13.70 -22.10
CA SER A 653 -11.38 13.14 -21.01
C SER A 653 -10.55 14.21 -20.27
N ILE A 654 -9.93 15.13 -21.02
CA ILE A 654 -9.21 16.30 -20.47
C ILE A 654 -10.17 17.19 -19.69
N MET A 655 -11.32 17.51 -20.28
CA MET A 655 -12.33 18.42 -19.71
C MET A 655 -12.99 17.83 -18.46
N ASP A 656 -13.32 16.53 -18.46
CA ASP A 656 -13.77 15.82 -17.26
C ASP A 656 -12.69 15.75 -16.17
N TYR A 657 -11.43 15.52 -16.52
CA TYR A 657 -10.32 15.51 -15.54
C TYR A 657 -10.16 16.88 -14.86
N CYS A 658 -10.28 17.96 -15.64
CA CYS A 658 -10.28 19.32 -15.11
C CYS A 658 -11.50 19.59 -14.20
N LYS A 659 -12.70 19.15 -14.62
CA LYS A 659 -13.95 19.28 -13.86
C LYS A 659 -13.92 18.52 -12.54
N ASP A 660 -13.63 17.22 -12.58
CA ASP A 660 -13.75 16.32 -11.43
C ASP A 660 -12.68 16.58 -10.36
N LEU A 661 -11.50 17.09 -10.76
CA LEU A 661 -10.39 17.46 -9.86
C LEU A 661 -10.23 18.98 -9.70
N GLN A 662 -11.19 19.76 -10.20
CA GLN A 662 -11.30 21.21 -10.00
C GLN A 662 -10.07 22.00 -10.50
N ILE A 663 -9.43 21.55 -11.57
CA ILE A 663 -8.23 22.18 -12.16
C ILE A 663 -8.68 23.28 -13.12
N ARG A 664 -8.37 24.54 -12.78
CA ARG A 664 -8.70 25.72 -13.58
C ARG A 664 -7.45 26.20 -14.33
N ASN A 665 -7.07 25.50 -15.40
CA ASN A 665 -5.98 25.95 -16.27
C ASN A 665 -6.55 26.68 -17.50
N PRO A 666 -6.33 28.00 -17.66
CA PRO A 666 -6.95 28.76 -18.74
C PRO A 666 -6.45 28.34 -20.13
N TYR A 667 -5.19 27.92 -20.27
CA TYR A 667 -4.62 27.51 -21.56
C TYR A 667 -5.22 26.18 -22.06
N VAL A 668 -5.33 25.19 -21.17
CA VAL A 668 -5.95 23.89 -21.49
C VAL A 668 -7.42 24.08 -21.86
N LEU A 669 -8.17 24.81 -21.02
CA LEU A 669 -9.60 25.02 -21.22
C LEU A 669 -9.90 25.88 -22.46
N ALA A 670 -9.08 26.88 -22.76
CA ALA A 670 -9.24 27.70 -23.98
C ALA A 670 -9.04 26.88 -25.26
N GLU A 671 -8.00 26.06 -25.37
CA GLU A 671 -7.80 25.26 -26.60
C GLU A 671 -8.87 24.16 -26.74
N CYS A 672 -9.33 23.54 -25.64
CA CYS A 672 -10.48 22.63 -25.68
C CYS A 672 -11.79 23.33 -26.10
N GLY A 673 -11.98 24.60 -25.72
CA GLY A 673 -13.10 25.41 -26.20
C GLY A 673 -13.00 25.77 -27.69
N LYS A 674 -11.80 26.10 -28.19
CA LYS A 674 -11.56 26.33 -29.62
C LYS A 674 -11.81 25.09 -30.47
N TYR A 675 -11.50 23.89 -29.94
CA TYR A 675 -11.89 22.64 -30.59
C TYR A 675 -13.43 22.53 -30.74
N PHE A 676 -14.20 22.91 -29.70
CA PHE A 676 -15.66 22.96 -29.79
C PHE A 676 -16.15 23.97 -30.85
N ILE A 677 -15.54 25.15 -30.95
CA ILE A 677 -15.87 26.14 -32.01
C ILE A 677 -15.66 25.55 -33.40
N ARG A 678 -14.56 24.81 -33.62
CA ARG A 678 -14.21 24.22 -34.94
C ARG A 678 -15.02 22.97 -35.31
N HIS A 679 -15.34 22.12 -34.33
CA HIS A 679 -15.87 20.77 -34.57
C HIS A 679 -17.26 20.52 -33.98
N GLY A 680 -17.91 21.52 -33.38
CA GLY A 680 -19.20 21.43 -32.67
C GLY A 680 -20.23 20.45 -33.28
N PRO A 681 -20.59 20.57 -34.58
CA PRO A 681 -21.61 19.71 -35.20
C PRO A 681 -21.20 18.24 -35.37
N GLN A 682 -19.90 17.94 -35.29
CA GLN A 682 -19.31 16.60 -35.47
C GLN A 682 -19.19 15.85 -34.14
N ILE A 683 -19.39 16.53 -33.00
CA ILE A 683 -19.23 15.95 -31.67
C ILE A 683 -20.46 15.09 -31.30
N PRO A 684 -20.28 13.83 -30.88
CA PRO A 684 -21.38 12.98 -30.41
C PRO A 684 -22.14 13.60 -29.23
N PRO A 685 -23.49 13.52 -29.17
CA PRO A 685 -24.28 14.14 -28.10
C PRO A 685 -23.87 13.73 -26.68
N THR A 686 -23.36 12.50 -26.50
CA THR A 686 -22.84 11.98 -25.22
C THR A 686 -21.58 12.67 -24.70
N LEU A 687 -20.86 13.41 -25.56
CA LEU A 687 -19.63 14.13 -25.22
C LEU A 687 -19.85 15.65 -25.06
N LEU A 688 -21.02 16.17 -25.46
CA LEU A 688 -21.32 17.61 -25.37
C LEU A 688 -21.31 18.11 -23.91
N SER A 689 -21.90 17.38 -22.96
CA SER A 689 -21.87 17.77 -21.54
C SER A 689 -20.44 17.73 -20.94
N PRO A 690 -19.66 16.63 -21.08
CA PRO A 690 -18.25 16.61 -20.69
C PRO A 690 -17.39 17.75 -21.25
N ILE A 691 -17.69 18.25 -22.46
CA ILE A 691 -16.91 19.33 -23.10
C ILE A 691 -17.40 20.73 -22.68
N ILE A 692 -18.72 20.94 -22.55
CA ILE A 692 -19.29 22.28 -22.33
C ILE A 692 -19.49 22.60 -20.84
N ALA A 693 -19.98 21.64 -20.05
CA ALA A 693 -20.32 21.86 -18.64
C ALA A 693 -19.14 22.28 -17.73
N PRO A 694 -17.87 21.90 -17.99
CA PRO A 694 -16.74 22.32 -17.16
C PRO A 694 -16.49 23.83 -17.15
N PHE A 695 -16.83 24.57 -18.22
CA PHE A 695 -16.66 26.03 -18.24
C PHE A 695 -17.46 26.69 -17.10
N GLY A 696 -18.76 26.39 -17.00
CA GLY A 696 -19.57 26.92 -15.91
C GLY A 696 -19.24 26.32 -14.57
N LEU A 697 -18.99 25.00 -14.48
CA LEU A 697 -18.64 24.36 -13.21
C LEU A 697 -17.34 24.90 -12.60
N LEU A 698 -16.32 25.18 -13.42
CA LEU A 698 -15.05 25.78 -12.99
C LEU A 698 -15.09 27.31 -12.95
N ASN A 699 -16.23 27.94 -13.25
CA ASN A 699 -16.42 29.40 -13.32
C ASN A 699 -15.48 30.11 -14.34
N LEU A 700 -15.20 29.49 -15.48
CA LEU A 700 -14.34 30.06 -16.54
C LEU A 700 -15.19 30.41 -17.76
N GLN A 701 -15.04 31.64 -18.27
CA GLN A 701 -15.64 32.01 -19.55
C GLN A 701 -14.97 31.24 -20.69
N PRO A 702 -15.73 30.80 -21.72
CA PRO A 702 -15.16 30.11 -22.87
C PRO A 702 -14.22 31.03 -23.67
N PRO A 703 -13.32 30.45 -24.49
CA PRO A 703 -12.58 31.23 -25.48
C PRO A 703 -13.54 31.89 -26.47
N ASP A 704 -13.14 33.03 -27.03
CA ASP A 704 -13.83 33.73 -28.12
C ASP A 704 -15.37 33.74 -27.94
N PRO A 705 -15.88 34.34 -26.84
CA PRO A 705 -17.22 34.04 -26.33
C PRO A 705 -18.36 34.21 -27.34
N THR A 706 -18.24 35.18 -28.25
CA THR A 706 -19.19 35.43 -29.33
C THR A 706 -19.32 34.23 -30.28
N GLU A 707 -18.20 33.65 -30.71
CA GLU A 707 -18.17 32.49 -31.60
C GLU A 707 -18.56 31.21 -30.87
N PHE A 708 -18.03 31.01 -29.65
CA PHE A 708 -18.38 29.86 -28.82
C PHE A 708 -19.88 29.79 -28.54
N TRP A 709 -20.49 30.91 -28.15
CA TRP A 709 -21.92 30.93 -27.84
C TRP A 709 -22.82 30.84 -29.08
N LYS A 710 -22.37 31.32 -30.25
CA LYS A 710 -23.02 31.06 -31.53
C LYS A 710 -23.03 29.56 -31.86
N MET A 711 -21.85 28.93 -31.81
CA MET A 711 -21.70 27.48 -32.07
C MET A 711 -22.49 26.63 -31.06
N PHE A 712 -22.51 27.04 -29.79
CA PHE A 712 -23.35 26.43 -28.76
C PHE A 712 -24.83 26.50 -29.12
N ASP A 713 -25.34 27.68 -29.51
CA ASP A 713 -26.75 27.85 -29.82
C ASP A 713 -27.15 27.01 -31.06
N GLU A 714 -26.29 26.92 -32.07
CA GLU A 714 -26.49 26.07 -33.26
C GLU A 714 -26.51 24.57 -32.90
N VAL A 715 -25.47 24.07 -32.24
CA VAL A 715 -25.31 22.64 -31.91
C VAL A 715 -26.38 22.17 -30.92
N ILE A 716 -26.62 22.92 -29.84
CA ILE A 716 -27.58 22.52 -28.82
C ILE A 716 -29.01 22.62 -29.37
N SER A 717 -29.35 23.63 -30.17
CA SER A 717 -30.70 23.71 -30.77
C SER A 717 -31.03 22.51 -31.66
N ALA A 718 -30.04 22.01 -32.42
CA ALA A 718 -30.18 20.84 -33.28
C ALA A 718 -30.17 19.50 -32.51
N ARG A 719 -29.34 19.38 -31.46
CA ARG A 719 -29.07 18.10 -30.77
C ARG A 719 -29.74 17.93 -29.41
N PHE A 720 -30.53 18.90 -28.94
CA PHE A 720 -31.14 18.87 -27.59
C PHE A 720 -31.90 17.57 -27.29
N SER A 721 -32.67 17.07 -28.26
CA SER A 721 -33.50 15.86 -28.12
C SER A 721 -32.66 14.57 -27.97
N ASP A 722 -31.43 14.56 -28.52
CA ASP A 722 -30.51 13.41 -28.48
C ASP A 722 -29.81 13.28 -27.11
N LEU A 723 -29.91 14.31 -26.25
CA LEU A 723 -29.24 14.35 -24.95
C LEU A 723 -29.94 13.47 -23.89
N LYS A 724 -29.15 12.97 -22.94
CA LYS A 724 -29.69 12.45 -21.68
C LYS A 724 -30.10 13.64 -20.82
N LEU A 725 -31.18 13.48 -20.03
CA LEU A 725 -31.67 14.55 -19.17
C LEU A 725 -30.61 15.08 -18.20
N ASN A 726 -29.77 14.21 -17.63
CA ASN A 726 -28.66 14.65 -16.78
C ASN A 726 -27.71 15.60 -17.54
N ASP A 727 -27.33 15.20 -18.75
CA ASP A 727 -26.32 15.88 -19.56
C ASP A 727 -26.85 17.23 -20.04
N ALA A 728 -28.13 17.30 -20.43
CA ALA A 728 -28.83 18.54 -20.73
C ALA A 728 -28.89 19.48 -19.50
N LEU A 729 -29.27 18.97 -18.32
CA LEU A 729 -29.32 19.79 -17.09
C LEU A 729 -27.93 20.30 -16.67
N ASP A 730 -26.88 19.49 -16.82
CA ASP A 730 -25.50 19.92 -16.51
C ASP A 730 -25.01 21.03 -17.46
N ILE A 731 -25.34 20.96 -18.75
CA ILE A 731 -25.07 22.03 -19.72
C ILE A 731 -25.84 23.31 -19.35
N LEU A 732 -27.15 23.20 -19.06
CA LEU A 732 -28.01 24.35 -18.76
C LEU A 732 -27.61 25.05 -17.45
N LEU A 733 -27.32 24.27 -16.39
CA LEU A 733 -26.80 24.81 -15.14
C LEU A 733 -25.42 25.46 -15.33
N SER A 734 -24.55 24.88 -16.18
CA SER A 734 -23.27 25.50 -16.56
C SER A 734 -23.46 26.89 -17.17
N CYS A 735 -24.44 27.06 -18.08
CA CYS A 735 -24.78 28.38 -18.61
C CYS A 735 -25.23 29.36 -17.51
N THR A 736 -26.08 28.92 -16.57
CA THR A 736 -26.54 29.81 -15.47
C THR A 736 -25.44 30.18 -14.48
N TYR A 737 -24.44 29.31 -14.26
CA TYR A 737 -23.27 29.67 -13.45
C TYR A 737 -22.52 30.85 -14.08
N LEU A 738 -22.37 30.86 -15.41
CA LEU A 738 -21.76 31.93 -16.22
C LEU A 738 -22.69 33.11 -16.56
N GLU A 739 -23.87 33.20 -15.94
CA GLU A 739 -24.86 34.28 -16.16
C GLU A 739 -25.47 34.33 -17.57
N ARG A 740 -25.44 33.21 -18.31
CA ARG A 740 -26.14 33.05 -19.59
C ARG A 740 -27.43 32.24 -19.41
N TYR A 741 -28.56 32.83 -19.78
CA TYR A 741 -29.90 32.25 -19.59
C TYR A 741 -30.48 31.80 -20.94
N PRO A 742 -30.48 30.49 -21.27
CA PRO A 742 -30.86 30.00 -22.61
C PRO A 742 -32.39 29.86 -22.77
N ILE A 743 -33.09 31.00 -22.84
CA ILE A 743 -34.56 31.09 -22.88
C ILE A 743 -35.16 30.21 -24.00
N LYS A 744 -34.54 30.19 -25.19
CA LYS A 744 -34.97 29.42 -26.37
C LYS A 744 -35.02 27.89 -26.16
N LEU A 745 -34.45 27.36 -25.08
CA LEU A 745 -34.46 25.93 -24.77
C LEU A 745 -35.51 25.55 -23.71
N LEU A 746 -36.17 26.50 -23.06
CA LEU A 746 -37.08 26.24 -21.94
C LEU A 746 -38.27 25.36 -22.32
N ASP A 747 -38.89 25.60 -23.47
CA ASP A 747 -40.01 24.80 -23.97
C ASP A 747 -39.62 23.33 -24.20
N LYS A 748 -38.36 23.10 -24.59
CA LYS A 748 -37.79 21.75 -24.74
C LYS A 748 -37.51 21.12 -23.38
N VAL A 749 -36.95 21.88 -22.42
CA VAL A 749 -36.62 21.45 -21.04
C VAL A 749 -37.85 21.02 -20.26
N PHE A 750 -38.92 21.82 -20.31
CA PHE A 750 -40.16 21.58 -19.56
C PHE A 750 -41.23 20.85 -20.36
N SER A 751 -40.86 20.28 -21.52
CA SER A 751 -41.74 19.44 -22.32
C SER A 751 -42.24 18.22 -21.55
N SER A 752 -43.47 17.81 -21.86
CA SER A 752 -44.10 16.58 -21.32
C SER A 752 -43.22 15.33 -21.51
N TYR A 753 -42.42 15.30 -22.58
CA TYR A 753 -41.44 14.26 -22.89
C TYR A 753 -40.36 14.11 -21.79
N LEU A 754 -39.73 15.20 -21.33
CA LEU A 754 -38.69 15.11 -20.30
C LEU A 754 -39.28 14.81 -18.91
N MET A 755 -40.48 15.31 -18.63
CA MET A 755 -41.22 14.96 -17.41
C MET A 755 -41.60 13.47 -17.38
N ASN A 756 -42.00 12.89 -18.52
CA ASN A 756 -42.23 11.45 -18.63
C ASN A 756 -40.92 10.64 -18.43
N ARG A 757 -39.78 11.10 -18.98
CA ARG A 757 -38.46 10.47 -18.72
C ARG A 757 -38.05 10.52 -17.23
N LEU A 758 -38.45 11.55 -16.47
CA LEU A 758 -38.27 11.60 -15.01
C LEU A 758 -39.15 10.60 -14.27
N GLN A 759 -40.38 10.37 -14.73
CA GLN A 759 -41.33 9.43 -14.13
C GLN A 759 -41.02 7.97 -14.48
N THR A 760 -40.42 7.71 -15.64
CA THR A 760 -40.10 6.34 -16.11
C THR A 760 -38.86 5.73 -15.43
N GLN A 761 -37.99 6.56 -14.82
CA GLN A 761 -36.85 6.05 -14.04
C GLN A 761 -37.31 5.34 -12.76
N ARG A 762 -36.62 4.25 -12.39
CA ARG A 762 -36.92 3.47 -11.18
C ARG A 762 -35.99 3.78 -9.99
N ASP A 763 -34.80 4.32 -10.26
CA ASP A 763 -33.77 4.56 -9.24
C ASP A 763 -34.01 5.85 -8.45
N ALA A 764 -34.68 5.73 -7.30
CA ALA A 764 -35.00 6.81 -6.38
C ALA A 764 -33.86 7.84 -6.12
N PRO A 765 -32.57 7.47 -5.88
CA PRO A 765 -31.52 8.46 -5.63
C PRO A 765 -31.17 9.29 -6.89
N ILE A 766 -31.17 8.68 -8.07
CA ILE A 766 -30.89 9.35 -9.35
C ILE A 766 -32.02 10.34 -9.67
N ILE A 767 -33.27 9.91 -9.49
CA ILE A 767 -34.46 10.75 -9.68
C ILE A 767 -34.42 11.96 -8.75
N ASN A 768 -34.05 11.78 -7.47
CA ASN A 768 -33.96 12.89 -6.51
C ASN A 768 -32.85 13.88 -6.89
N HIS A 769 -31.70 13.39 -7.37
CA HIS A 769 -30.61 14.25 -7.87
C HIS A 769 -31.05 15.07 -9.09
N LEU A 770 -31.73 14.46 -10.06
CA LEU A 770 -32.26 15.15 -11.25
C LEU A 770 -33.38 16.14 -10.90
N LYS A 771 -34.31 15.77 -10.00
CA LYS A 771 -35.32 16.70 -9.46
C LYS A 771 -34.66 17.91 -8.78
N ASN A 772 -33.57 17.72 -8.03
CA ASN A 772 -32.84 18.82 -7.39
C ASN A 772 -32.13 19.73 -8.40
N LYS A 773 -31.53 19.17 -9.47
CA LYS A 773 -30.96 19.96 -10.58
C LYS A 773 -32.04 20.79 -11.29
N LEU A 774 -33.19 20.19 -11.59
CA LEU A 774 -34.31 20.86 -12.24
C LEU A 774 -34.89 22.00 -11.37
N LYS A 775 -35.08 21.74 -10.06
CA LYS A 775 -35.49 22.75 -9.08
C LYS A 775 -34.49 23.92 -8.98
N LEU A 776 -33.19 23.62 -9.01
CA LEU A 776 -32.15 24.65 -8.98
C LEU A 776 -32.17 25.50 -10.25
N PHE A 777 -32.35 24.87 -11.42
CA PHE A 777 -32.42 25.56 -12.71
C PHE A 777 -33.67 26.46 -12.80
N ASP A 778 -34.86 25.95 -12.51
CA ASP A 778 -36.13 26.70 -12.49
C ASP A 778 -36.09 27.91 -11.54
N ALA A 779 -35.62 27.71 -10.30
CA ALA A 779 -35.47 28.80 -9.34
C ALA A 779 -34.39 29.81 -9.76
N THR A 780 -33.29 29.36 -10.38
CA THR A 780 -32.25 30.25 -10.91
C THR A 780 -32.79 31.11 -12.05
N MET A 781 -33.50 30.52 -13.00
CA MET A 781 -34.14 31.25 -14.08
C MET A 781 -35.14 32.28 -13.52
N SER A 782 -35.98 31.89 -12.55
CA SER A 782 -36.97 32.78 -11.93
C SER A 782 -36.37 33.92 -11.09
N LEU A 783 -35.15 33.74 -10.55
CA LEU A 783 -34.45 34.75 -9.75
C LEU A 783 -33.55 35.67 -10.58
N GLU A 784 -33.02 35.20 -11.72
CA GLU A 784 -31.96 35.88 -12.46
C GLU A 784 -32.34 36.29 -13.89
N CYS A 785 -33.36 35.68 -14.50
CA CYS A 785 -33.83 36.00 -15.85
C CYS A 785 -35.17 36.77 -15.77
N LYS A 786 -35.21 37.98 -16.34
CA LYS A 786 -36.42 38.84 -16.32
C LYS A 786 -37.57 38.30 -17.17
N ASP A 787 -37.22 37.62 -18.27
CA ASP A 787 -38.15 37.14 -19.28
C ASP A 787 -38.74 35.76 -18.93
N TYR A 788 -38.51 35.28 -17.70
CA TYR A 788 -38.98 33.98 -17.22
C TYR A 788 -39.83 34.13 -15.96
N HIS A 789 -41.11 33.75 -16.06
CA HIS A 789 -42.08 33.90 -14.98
C HIS A 789 -42.28 32.62 -14.13
N GLY A 790 -41.37 31.65 -14.23
CA GLY A 790 -41.43 30.37 -13.52
C GLY A 790 -42.29 29.32 -14.21
N SER A 791 -41.97 28.03 -14.01
CA SER A 791 -42.83 26.94 -14.49
C SER A 791 -43.83 26.50 -13.41
N PRO A 792 -45.12 26.24 -13.74
CA PRO A 792 -46.12 25.77 -12.77
C PRO A 792 -45.93 24.30 -12.34
N ILE A 793 -44.73 23.74 -12.48
CA ILE A 793 -44.47 22.34 -12.11
C ILE A 793 -44.40 22.26 -10.58
N ASN A 794 -45.43 21.66 -9.99
CA ASN A 794 -45.43 21.20 -8.60
C ASN A 794 -44.38 20.08 -8.40
N LEU A 795 -43.10 20.45 -8.42
CA LEU A 795 -41.98 19.60 -8.02
C LEU A 795 -41.99 19.47 -6.49
N ASP A 796 -42.86 18.58 -5.98
CA ASP A 796 -43.11 18.23 -4.58
C ASP A 796 -42.22 18.94 -3.55
N ARG A 797 -42.83 19.67 -2.62
CA ARG A 797 -42.19 20.11 -1.35
C ARG A 797 -41.95 18.89 -0.45
N ASN A 798 -41.16 17.94 -0.94
CA ASN A 798 -40.91 16.65 -0.33
C ASN A 798 -40.12 16.87 0.96
N THR A 799 -40.77 16.69 2.10
CA THR A 799 -40.31 17.04 3.45
C THR A 799 -39.24 16.09 4.01
N LYS A 800 -38.50 15.39 3.14
CA LYS A 800 -37.41 14.50 3.55
C LYS A 800 -36.25 15.33 4.08
N SER A 801 -35.70 14.93 5.23
CA SER A 801 -34.57 15.60 5.87
C SER A 801 -33.39 15.77 4.90
N LEU A 802 -32.99 17.02 4.66
CA LEU A 802 -31.82 17.32 3.87
C LEU A 802 -30.55 16.97 4.66
N SER A 803 -29.65 16.21 4.04
CA SER A 803 -28.35 15.89 4.61
C SER A 803 -27.43 17.11 4.57
N LEU A 804 -27.31 17.78 5.72
CA LEU A 804 -26.35 18.85 5.95
C LEU A 804 -24.93 18.28 6.11
N ASP A 805 -23.91 19.01 5.63
CA ASP A 805 -22.51 18.61 5.83
C ASP A 805 -22.15 18.65 7.33
N MET A 806 -21.75 17.50 7.87
CA MET A 806 -21.41 17.34 9.29
C MET A 806 -20.22 18.22 9.71
N ARG A 807 -19.29 18.53 8.80
CA ARG A 807 -18.14 19.41 9.05
C ARG A 807 -18.59 20.84 9.24
N ILE A 808 -19.47 21.33 8.35
CA ILE A 808 -20.09 22.66 8.46
C ILE A 808 -20.89 22.75 9.77
N ARG A 809 -21.73 21.75 10.08
CA ARG A 809 -22.47 21.72 11.35
C ARG A 809 -21.55 21.71 12.58
N GLY A 810 -20.46 20.96 12.52
CA GLY A 810 -19.44 20.87 13.58
C GLY A 810 -18.74 22.20 13.83
N ILE A 811 -18.27 22.88 12.77
CA ILE A 811 -17.58 24.17 12.92
C ILE A 811 -18.53 25.29 13.38
N ILE A 812 -19.78 25.31 12.88
CA ILE A 812 -20.82 26.26 13.34
C ILE A 812 -21.01 26.18 14.85
N ASN A 813 -21.08 24.97 15.41
CA ASN A 813 -21.26 24.78 16.85
C ASN A 813 -20.09 25.35 17.68
N LYS A 814 -18.85 25.33 17.16
CA LYS A 814 -17.68 25.93 17.82
C LYS A 814 -17.71 27.46 17.73
N ILE A 815 -17.93 28.02 16.52
CA ILE A 815 -17.85 29.47 16.29
C ILE A 815 -19.09 30.25 16.77
N HIS A 816 -20.19 29.58 17.13
CA HIS A 816 -21.44 30.24 17.51
C HIS A 816 -21.29 31.23 18.67
N LYS A 817 -20.60 30.83 19.76
CA LYS A 817 -20.43 31.67 20.94
C LYS A 817 -19.56 32.91 20.63
N PRO A 818 -18.37 32.78 20.01
CA PRO A 818 -17.59 33.93 19.52
C PRO A 818 -18.39 34.86 18.59
N LEU A 819 -19.13 34.30 17.64
CA LEU A 819 -19.92 35.08 16.69
C LEU A 819 -21.10 35.81 17.38
N ALA A 820 -21.74 35.18 18.36
CA ALA A 820 -22.82 35.80 19.13
C ALA A 820 -22.33 36.98 19.97
N HIS A 821 -21.10 36.93 20.48
CA HIS A 821 -20.47 38.04 21.18
C HIS A 821 -20.31 39.26 20.24
N LEU A 822 -19.76 39.05 19.04
CA LEU A 822 -19.55 40.11 18.03
C LEU A 822 -20.86 40.74 17.52
N VAL A 823 -21.92 39.94 17.34
CA VAL A 823 -23.21 40.39 16.79
C VAL A 823 -24.14 41.00 17.88
N GLY A 824 -23.75 40.89 19.16
CA GLY A 824 -24.49 41.42 20.30
C GLY A 824 -25.70 40.57 20.69
N GLY A 825 -25.51 39.26 20.81
CA GLY A 825 -26.44 38.30 21.43
C GLY A 825 -26.83 37.10 20.55
N GLU A 826 -26.98 35.91 21.16
CA GLU A 826 -27.34 34.67 20.45
C GLU A 826 -28.70 34.75 19.75
N HIS A 827 -29.64 35.56 20.24
CA HIS A 827 -30.98 35.73 19.68
C HIS A 827 -30.97 36.27 18.23
N LYS A 828 -29.90 36.96 17.81
CA LYS A 828 -29.71 37.48 16.45
C LYS A 828 -29.14 36.46 15.46
N LEU A 829 -28.75 35.27 15.93
CA LEU A 829 -28.16 34.23 15.12
C LEU A 829 -29.13 33.06 14.91
N SER A 830 -29.21 32.61 13.66
CA SER A 830 -29.88 31.37 13.28
C SER A 830 -28.96 30.48 12.47
N ARG A 831 -29.00 29.17 12.72
CA ARG A 831 -28.15 28.15 12.09
C ARG A 831 -28.93 27.37 11.04
N SER A 832 -28.31 27.03 9.91
CA SER A 832 -28.87 26.14 8.88
C SER A 832 -30.29 26.55 8.43
N VAL A 833 -30.43 27.81 8.03
CA VAL A 833 -31.72 28.46 7.82
C VAL A 833 -32.29 28.18 6.44
N VAL A 834 -33.52 27.69 6.40
CA VAL A 834 -34.28 27.43 5.18
C VAL A 834 -35.01 28.70 4.75
N LEU A 835 -34.86 29.11 3.50
CA LEU A 835 -35.56 30.26 2.93
C LEU A 835 -36.95 29.85 2.44
N SER A 836 -38.01 30.47 2.98
CA SER A 836 -39.38 30.23 2.51
C SER A 836 -39.53 30.64 1.04
N ARG A 837 -40.50 30.07 0.32
CA ARG A 837 -40.78 30.32 -1.13
C ARG A 837 -39.71 29.83 -2.12
N LEU A 838 -38.50 29.44 -1.69
CA LEU A 838 -37.50 28.79 -2.53
C LEU A 838 -37.60 27.25 -2.48
N PRO A 839 -37.07 26.52 -3.47
CA PRO A 839 -37.08 25.06 -3.45
C PRO A 839 -36.22 24.52 -2.30
N PHE A 840 -36.72 23.47 -1.66
CA PHE A 840 -36.05 22.80 -0.54
C PHE A 840 -34.87 21.94 -1.03
N ILE A 841 -33.73 22.58 -1.25
CA ILE A 841 -32.45 21.97 -1.68
C ILE A 841 -31.29 22.58 -0.89
N ASN A 842 -30.21 21.80 -0.66
CA ASN A 842 -29.03 22.24 0.11
C ASN A 842 -28.43 23.58 -0.36
N PHE A 843 -28.58 23.92 -1.64
CA PHE A 843 -28.08 25.15 -2.23
C PHE A 843 -28.62 26.43 -1.56
N TYR A 844 -29.91 26.46 -1.21
CA TYR A 844 -30.59 27.63 -0.61
C TYR A 844 -30.69 27.61 0.92
N ILE A 845 -30.11 26.61 1.58
CA ILE A 845 -29.93 26.66 3.03
C ILE A 845 -28.80 27.66 3.32
N LEU A 846 -29.02 28.60 4.24
CA LEU A 846 -27.98 29.50 4.72
C LEU A 846 -27.26 28.86 5.91
N ASP A 847 -25.92 28.89 5.90
CA ASP A 847 -25.13 28.18 6.91
C ASP A 847 -25.30 28.86 8.29
N ILE A 848 -25.15 30.18 8.35
CA ILE A 848 -25.58 31.04 9.46
C ILE A 848 -26.30 32.29 8.91
N LEU A 849 -27.34 32.75 9.61
CA LEU A 849 -28.05 33.99 9.35
C LEU A 849 -27.97 34.93 10.56
N VAL A 850 -27.50 36.15 10.33
CA VAL A 850 -27.58 37.30 11.24
C VAL A 850 -28.83 38.11 10.92
N HIS A 851 -29.71 38.30 11.90
CA HIS A 851 -30.99 39.02 11.73
C HIS A 851 -31.37 39.82 13.00
N PRO A 852 -32.21 40.88 12.87
CA PRO A 852 -32.70 41.64 14.02
C PRO A 852 -33.88 40.98 14.76
N LEU A 853 -34.28 39.74 14.42
CA LEU A 853 -35.38 39.05 15.10
C LEU A 853 -35.01 38.73 16.55
N LEU A 854 -36.01 38.76 17.45
CA LEU A 854 -35.86 38.48 18.88
C LEU A 854 -35.71 36.98 19.22
N LYS A 855 -35.84 36.08 18.23
CA LYS A 855 -35.76 34.63 18.41
C LYS A 855 -35.14 34.00 17.16
N SER A 856 -34.35 32.95 17.37
CA SER A 856 -33.78 32.14 16.30
C SER A 856 -34.86 31.38 15.51
N THR A 857 -34.69 31.29 14.19
CA THR A 857 -35.64 30.70 13.24
C THR A 857 -34.94 29.71 12.31
N SER A 858 -35.42 28.47 12.26
CA SER A 858 -34.97 27.46 11.29
C SER A 858 -35.51 27.70 9.88
N VAL A 859 -36.65 28.41 9.75
CA VAL A 859 -37.24 28.83 8.49
C VAL A 859 -37.38 30.35 8.51
N PHE A 860 -36.72 31.03 7.57
CA PHE A 860 -36.80 32.48 7.40
C PHE A 860 -37.80 32.83 6.31
N ASN A 861 -38.76 33.72 6.62
CA ASN A 861 -39.79 34.09 5.66
C ASN A 861 -39.28 35.14 4.66
N LEU A 862 -38.98 34.74 3.43
CA LEU A 862 -38.52 35.66 2.39
C LEU A 862 -39.63 36.67 2.02
N ASN A 863 -39.31 37.94 2.21
CA ASN A 863 -40.12 39.06 1.72
C ASN A 863 -39.22 40.00 0.90
N LEU A 864 -39.30 39.87 -0.42
CA LEU A 864 -38.50 40.61 -1.40
C LEU A 864 -38.79 42.13 -1.41
N HIS A 865 -39.87 42.58 -0.76
CA HIS A 865 -40.25 44.00 -0.68
C HIS A 865 -39.75 44.70 0.61
N LYS A 866 -39.02 44.01 1.49
CA LYS A 866 -38.38 44.65 2.67
C LYS A 866 -37.07 45.35 2.30
N LYS A 867 -36.62 46.28 3.16
CA LYS A 867 -35.32 46.95 2.99
C LYS A 867 -34.19 45.92 2.88
N ARG A 868 -33.35 46.07 1.86
CA ARG A 868 -32.14 45.26 1.61
C ARG A 868 -31.09 45.50 2.70
N ASN A 869 -30.12 44.58 2.83
CA ASN A 869 -28.99 44.65 3.77
C ASN A 869 -29.34 44.59 5.28
N ILE A 870 -30.61 44.43 5.67
CA ILE A 870 -30.98 44.21 7.09
C ILE A 870 -30.38 42.92 7.64
N ASN A 871 -30.37 41.85 6.85
CA ASN A 871 -29.93 40.53 7.27
C ASN A 871 -28.60 40.20 6.60
N THR A 872 -27.65 39.63 7.35
CA THR A 872 -26.37 39.15 6.81
C THR A 872 -26.35 37.63 6.81
N ALA A 873 -26.24 37.03 5.64
CA ALA A 873 -25.99 35.60 5.47
C ALA A 873 -24.48 35.35 5.54
N ILE A 874 -24.06 34.34 6.31
CA ILE A 874 -22.66 33.89 6.37
C ILE A 874 -22.60 32.53 5.70
N LEU A 875 -21.76 32.42 4.67
CA LEU A 875 -21.53 31.17 3.93
C LEU A 875 -20.17 30.58 4.32
N ILE A 876 -20.13 29.28 4.61
CA ILE A 876 -18.89 28.59 4.99
C ILE A 876 -18.36 27.83 3.78
N TYR A 877 -17.17 28.22 3.31
CA TYR A 877 -16.53 27.61 2.15
C TYR A 877 -15.57 26.51 2.56
N LEU A 878 -15.86 25.30 2.08
CA LEU A 878 -15.03 24.13 2.26
C LEU A 878 -13.87 24.11 1.25
N PRO A 879 -12.77 23.37 1.49
CA PRO A 879 -11.67 23.25 0.54
C PRO A 879 -12.12 22.78 -0.85
N GLU A 880 -13.11 21.88 -0.93
CA GLU A 880 -13.65 21.37 -2.20
C GLU A 880 -14.58 22.35 -2.93
N TYR A 881 -14.70 23.60 -2.47
CA TYR A 881 -15.42 24.67 -3.15
C TYR A 881 -14.50 25.60 -3.94
N TYR A 882 -13.19 25.47 -3.74
CA TYR A 882 -12.15 26.17 -4.49
C TYR A 882 -11.58 25.27 -5.58
N CYS A 883 -11.07 25.87 -6.65
CA CYS A 883 -10.29 25.16 -7.64
C CYS A 883 -8.95 24.69 -7.03
N TRP A 884 -8.44 23.53 -7.45
CA TRP A 884 -7.22 22.95 -6.87
C TRP A 884 -5.99 23.85 -7.04
N ASN A 885 -5.82 24.39 -8.24
CA ASN A 885 -4.65 25.19 -8.63
C ASN A 885 -4.83 26.70 -8.40
N THR A 886 -6.01 27.16 -7.97
CA THR A 886 -6.32 28.59 -7.83
C THR A 886 -7.37 28.85 -6.74
N GLN A 887 -7.26 29.93 -5.98
CA GLN A 887 -8.25 30.30 -4.95
C GLN A 887 -9.60 30.80 -5.52
N PHE A 888 -9.93 30.47 -6.77
CA PHE A 888 -11.24 30.78 -7.36
C PHE A 888 -12.28 29.76 -6.90
N LEU A 889 -13.46 30.26 -6.51
CA LEU A 889 -14.62 29.41 -6.21
C LEU A 889 -15.21 28.81 -7.48
N ILE A 890 -15.70 27.57 -7.37
CA ILE A 890 -16.46 26.88 -8.42
C ILE A 890 -17.79 27.59 -8.73
N GLY A 891 -18.28 27.44 -9.96
CA GLY A 891 -19.49 28.11 -10.47
C GLY A 891 -20.73 28.00 -9.58
N PRO A 892 -21.08 26.81 -9.05
CA PRO A 892 -22.19 26.66 -8.11
C PRO A 892 -22.10 27.58 -6.88
N GLN A 893 -20.91 27.80 -6.31
CA GLN A 893 -20.75 28.60 -5.10
C GLN A 893 -20.74 30.11 -5.39
N ILE A 894 -20.19 30.51 -6.54
CA ILE A 894 -20.31 31.88 -7.06
C ILE A 894 -21.79 32.22 -7.31
N MET A 895 -22.54 31.31 -7.96
CA MET A 895 -23.98 31.48 -8.17
C MET A 895 -24.74 31.53 -6.84
N ARG A 896 -24.41 30.66 -5.86
CA ARG A 896 -25.03 30.67 -4.51
C ARG A 896 -24.88 32.04 -3.84
N LYS A 897 -23.64 32.56 -3.82
CA LYS A 897 -23.32 33.90 -3.31
C LYS A 897 -24.11 35.00 -4.05
N ARG A 898 -24.10 34.99 -5.38
CA ARG A 898 -24.80 35.97 -6.23
C ARG A 898 -26.31 35.99 -6.00
N GLN A 899 -26.94 34.82 -5.94
CA GLN A 899 -28.38 34.70 -5.72
C GLN A 899 -28.78 35.11 -4.30
N VAL A 900 -28.01 34.74 -3.27
CA VAL A 900 -28.27 35.21 -1.89
C VAL A 900 -28.15 36.74 -1.81
N ARG A 901 -27.21 37.37 -2.53
CA ARG A 901 -27.15 38.85 -2.63
C ARG A 901 -28.38 39.45 -3.36
N LYS A 902 -28.84 38.85 -4.47
CA LYS A 902 -30.08 39.28 -5.17
C LYS A 902 -31.35 39.16 -4.32
N LEU A 903 -31.40 38.19 -3.41
CA LEU A 903 -32.48 37.99 -2.44
C LEU A 903 -32.51 39.06 -1.32
N GLY A 904 -31.61 40.04 -1.33
CA GLY A 904 -31.61 41.18 -0.41
C GLY A 904 -30.72 41.05 0.82
N PHE A 905 -29.95 39.96 0.94
CA PHE A 905 -29.01 39.75 2.05
C PHE A 905 -27.65 40.39 1.77
N ARG A 906 -27.02 40.91 2.83
CA ARG A 906 -25.56 41.12 2.86
C ARG A 906 -24.89 39.75 3.00
N VAL A 907 -23.74 39.50 2.37
CA VAL A 907 -23.09 38.18 2.38
C VAL A 907 -21.65 38.25 2.89
N ALA A 908 -21.42 37.63 4.05
CA ALA A 908 -20.11 37.31 4.59
C ALA A 908 -19.68 35.89 4.15
N HIS A 909 -18.38 35.63 4.14
CA HIS A 909 -17.84 34.29 3.88
C HIS A 909 -16.74 33.91 4.86
N LEU A 910 -16.69 32.62 5.21
CA LEU A 910 -15.68 32.06 6.12
C LEU A 910 -15.03 30.82 5.50
N ASP A 911 -13.71 30.76 5.51
CA ASP A 911 -12.94 29.62 5.02
C ASP A 911 -12.87 28.54 6.10
N TYR A 912 -13.40 27.35 5.80
CA TYR A 912 -13.37 26.22 6.73
C TYR A 912 -11.95 25.88 7.21
N ALA A 913 -10.95 25.98 6.33
CA ALA A 913 -9.55 25.71 6.68
C ALA A 913 -9.00 26.70 7.72
N LYS A 914 -9.26 28.00 7.56
CA LYS A 914 -8.86 29.04 8.52
C LYS A 914 -9.61 28.92 9.83
N LEU A 915 -10.92 28.63 9.77
CA LEU A 915 -11.71 28.34 10.97
C LEU A 915 -11.16 27.14 11.74
N ALA A 916 -10.80 26.05 11.05
CA ALA A 916 -10.22 24.86 11.68
C ALA A 916 -8.85 25.13 12.34
N GLU A 917 -8.05 26.05 11.79
CA GLU A 917 -6.77 26.48 12.37
C GLU A 917 -6.95 27.41 13.60
N PHE A 918 -7.90 28.34 13.54
CA PHE A 918 -8.09 29.36 14.58
C PHE A 918 -9.05 28.97 15.70
N VAL A 919 -9.76 27.85 15.56
CA VAL A 919 -10.80 27.41 16.52
C VAL A 919 -10.30 27.25 17.96
N ASP A 920 -9.02 26.91 18.15
CA ASP A 920 -8.40 26.77 19.47
C ASP A 920 -7.60 28.03 19.88
N GLN A 921 -7.80 29.16 19.20
CA GLN A 921 -7.07 30.44 19.37
C GLN A 921 -8.05 31.63 19.34
N ASP A 922 -8.74 31.87 20.47
CA ASP A 922 -9.86 32.82 20.58
C ASP A 922 -9.59 34.22 19.99
N ASP A 923 -8.43 34.83 20.28
CA ASP A 923 -8.08 36.17 19.76
C ASP A 923 -8.06 36.22 18.23
N LYS A 924 -7.45 35.20 17.59
CA LYS A 924 -7.37 35.12 16.13
C LYS A 924 -8.73 34.82 15.53
N LEU A 925 -9.49 33.91 16.16
CA LEU A 925 -10.84 33.57 15.73
C LEU A 925 -11.74 34.80 15.74
N LEU A 926 -11.75 35.58 16.82
CA LEU A 926 -12.52 36.82 16.94
C LEU A 926 -12.08 37.86 15.89
N SER A 927 -10.77 38.05 15.69
CA SER A 927 -10.27 38.98 14.66
C SER A 927 -10.71 38.58 13.24
N TYR A 928 -10.70 37.29 12.92
CA TYR A 928 -11.08 36.76 11.62
C TYR A 928 -12.59 36.84 11.39
N LEU A 929 -13.39 36.54 12.41
CA LEU A 929 -14.85 36.67 12.36
C LEU A 929 -15.27 38.13 12.21
N SER A 930 -14.66 39.07 12.94
CA SER A 930 -14.92 40.51 12.76
C SER A 930 -14.57 40.95 11.32
N GLN A 931 -13.35 40.65 10.87
CA GLN A 931 -12.91 41.02 9.51
C GLN A 931 -13.83 40.46 8.42
N SER A 932 -14.37 39.25 8.57
CA SER A 932 -15.34 38.66 7.66
C SER A 932 -16.70 39.40 7.66
N LEU A 933 -17.17 39.84 8.83
CA LEU A 933 -18.40 40.64 8.96
C LEU A 933 -18.22 42.06 8.41
N ASP A 934 -17.04 42.65 8.57
CA ASP A 934 -16.70 43.98 8.05
C ASP A 934 -16.58 43.96 6.52
N THR A 935 -15.92 42.93 5.96
CA THR A 935 -15.77 42.73 4.50
C THR A 935 -17.01 42.15 3.81
N ALA A 936 -18.13 41.94 4.52
CA ALA A 936 -19.33 41.33 3.98
C ALA A 936 -19.99 42.21 2.88
N GLU A 937 -20.27 41.59 1.73
CA GLU A 937 -20.74 42.27 0.51
C GLU A 937 -22.22 42.60 0.56
N ASN A 938 -22.59 43.83 0.18
CA ASN A 938 -23.99 44.27 0.12
C ASN A 938 -24.81 43.52 -0.94
N ALA A 939 -26.12 43.42 -0.71
CA ALA A 939 -27.11 42.90 -1.65
C ALA A 939 -27.03 43.55 -3.04
N LEU A 940 -27.48 42.81 -4.07
CA LEU A 940 -27.55 43.23 -5.48
C LEU A 940 -28.94 43.74 -5.86
#